data_AF-A0A7S0KGV7-F1
#
_entry.id   AF-A0A7S0KGV7-F1
#
_cell.length_a   1.000
_cell.length_b   1.000
_cell.length_c   1.000
_cell.angle_alpha   90.00
_cell.angle_beta   90.00
_cell.angle_gamma   90.00
#
_symmetry.space_group_name_H-M   'P 1'
#
loop_
_entity.id
_entity.type
_entity.pdbx_description
1 polymer ?
#
loop_
_entity_poly.entity_id
_entity_poly.type
_entity_poly.pdbx_seq_one_letter_code
_entity_poly.pdbx_strand_id
1 'polypeptide(L)'
;FDGDEMNMHLPQSMETRAEVQELMMVPKMIVSPQANKPVMAIVQDTLLACRLITKRDTFITKDVFMNILMWHTNWDGKVPKPAIIKPEPLWTGKQVFSMFTPDVNVIRTSAWARDADDMDFSVDDVGVRVERGELITGIMCKKSMGSGGGGLIHTIWEEWGPTAARDFVSQVQWLLNYWLLHYGFTIGISDTIADDGTMQTINDTITKAKSDVKEVVAIYQRGELEMQPGMTAQQSFEQKVNQILNKARDNAGNSAQTSLDDTNNVKMTVTAGSKGSFLNISQMIACVGQQNVEGKRIPFGFTDRSLPHFAKNDLGPEARGFVENSYLRGLTPQEFFFHAMGGREGLIDTAVKTSETGYIQRRLVKAMEDIIVKYDGTVRNSAGDVIQFLYGEDGMDATYVESQKIDTLRDSKEKFRKRFHMDPDEPGFGRGWMSEAQVNDLANSAEKRALLEEEWERLLKDREELRRTMSTGDQNVHLPVNLKRIIWNAQNNYRKVKDASSGGSRGGEELQAVHVIESVKSMLNGLVVVPGRDALSVEAQRNATILFFALVRSTLSAKRVMSEFRLSPAAFNWVIGEVESRFKVALAPPGDGIGTVAAQSIGEPATQMTLNTFHFAGVSAKNVTLGVPRLKELINIAKKIKTPSLTVALRKDLAVDRAMAKHVQSKLEYTTLHSVAAASEVWYDPDPTDTVIEEDKEFVRSYYEMPDEDVDPSRMSPWLLRIELNREMMVDKKLLMADIAERINQDFQEDLSCIFNDDNSERLILRIRLLDNEMGDKDAGPSTTEDEVFLKKLESQMLTNLALRGIADIKKVFIREANVMGLDPVTETFTKKSEWMLDTEGVNLLEVMNHEDVDFTRTTSNHLIEVIQVLGIEAVRNTLLKELRGVIEFDGSYVNYRHLAILVEVMTYRGHLMSITRHGINRVETGPLMRCSFEETVDILLEAAAFSERDGMNGLSENIMLGQFCPLGTGEFGIHLNEDMLKEAVDLDLGLSEGGLGVGVTPGRGVTPGREGAMSPSFLLSPTA
;
A
#
# COMPACT_ATOMS: atom_id res chain seq x y z
N PHE A 1 -22.07 -15.96 11.40
CA PHE A 1 -22.92 -16.96 12.08
C PHE A 1 -24.34 -16.96 11.50
N ASP A 2 -24.43 -16.76 10.21
CA ASP A 2 -25.64 -16.68 9.38
C ASP A 2 -25.88 -18.01 8.63
N GLY A 3 -25.22 -19.08 9.08
CA GLY A 3 -25.23 -20.40 8.45
C GLY A 3 -23.85 -20.92 8.07
N ASP A 4 -22.76 -20.25 8.47
CA ASP A 4 -21.39 -20.69 8.20
C ASP A 4 -21.11 -22.09 8.75
N GLU A 5 -20.49 -22.93 7.92
CA GLU A 5 -20.03 -24.28 8.31
C GLU A 5 -18.50 -24.27 8.49
N MET A 6 -18.01 -24.96 9.52
CA MET A 6 -16.58 -25.13 9.78
C MET A 6 -16.22 -26.61 9.88
N ASN A 7 -15.14 -26.99 9.21
CA ASN A 7 -14.61 -28.35 9.29
C ASN A 7 -13.68 -28.50 10.50
N MET A 8 -13.73 -29.66 11.16
CA MET A 8 -12.84 -30.01 12.27
C MET A 8 -12.08 -31.28 11.94
N HIS A 9 -10.75 -31.23 12.08
CA HIS A 9 -9.86 -32.37 11.87
C HIS A 9 -9.17 -32.75 13.19
N LEU A 10 -9.17 -34.04 13.52
CA LEU A 10 -8.59 -34.55 14.76
C LEU A 10 -7.21 -35.21 14.48
N PRO A 11 -6.09 -34.67 15.02
CA PRO A 11 -4.79 -35.32 14.88
C PRO A 11 -4.78 -36.70 15.53
N GLN A 12 -4.27 -37.71 14.81
CA GLN A 12 -4.27 -39.11 15.24
C GLN A 12 -2.97 -39.53 15.95
N SER A 13 -1.83 -38.95 15.59
CA SER A 13 -0.53 -39.24 16.20
C SER A 13 -0.18 -38.22 17.29
N MET A 14 0.65 -38.63 18.24
CA MET A 14 1.16 -37.72 19.28
C MET A 14 2.09 -36.65 18.71
N GLU A 15 2.85 -36.98 17.66
CA GLU A 15 3.74 -36.06 16.96
C GLU A 15 2.93 -34.92 16.30
N THR A 16 1.91 -35.27 15.50
CA THR A 16 1.04 -34.26 14.88
C THR A 16 0.25 -33.46 15.91
N ARG A 17 -0.14 -34.09 17.04
CA ARG A 17 -0.77 -33.36 18.14
C ARG A 17 0.18 -32.31 18.73
N ALA A 18 1.45 -32.65 18.93
CA ALA A 18 2.46 -31.71 19.42
C ALA A 18 2.70 -30.58 18.42
N GLU A 19 2.76 -30.89 17.12
CA GLU A 19 2.91 -29.90 16.04
C GLU A 19 1.75 -28.90 16.02
N VAL A 20 0.50 -29.39 16.05
CA VAL A 20 -0.69 -28.52 16.12
C VAL A 20 -0.69 -27.67 17.38
N GLN A 21 -0.29 -28.24 18.52
CA GLN A 21 -0.23 -27.53 19.80
C GLN A 21 0.85 -26.44 19.81
N GLU A 22 2.03 -26.70 19.24
CA GLU A 22 3.15 -25.77 19.31
C GLU A 22 3.22 -24.78 18.14
N LEU A 23 2.66 -25.09 16.97
CA LEU A 23 2.71 -24.20 15.81
C LEU A 23 1.36 -23.55 15.50
N MET A 24 0.26 -24.33 15.50
CA MET A 24 -1.03 -23.88 14.94
C MET A 24 -2.03 -23.37 15.98
N MET A 25 -1.65 -23.34 17.27
CA MET A 25 -2.54 -22.91 18.33
C MET A 25 -2.99 -21.45 18.17
N VAL A 26 -4.30 -21.22 18.28
CA VAL A 26 -4.96 -19.91 18.12
C VAL A 26 -4.23 -18.75 18.85
N PRO A 27 -3.78 -18.89 20.12
CA PRO A 27 -3.05 -17.81 20.81
C PRO A 27 -1.73 -17.40 20.13
N LYS A 28 -1.04 -18.35 19.49
CA LYS A 28 0.21 -18.07 18.76
C LYS A 28 -0.07 -17.37 17.43
N MET A 29 -1.27 -17.55 16.87
CA MET A 29 -1.73 -16.94 15.61
C MET A 29 -2.45 -15.59 15.81
N ILE A 30 -2.41 -14.98 17.00
CA ILE A 30 -3.07 -13.68 17.27
C ILE A 30 -2.46 -12.60 16.38
N VAL A 31 -1.12 -12.56 16.28
CA VAL A 31 -0.36 -11.64 15.42
C VAL A 31 0.00 -12.37 14.15
N SER A 32 -0.28 -11.75 12.99
CA SER A 32 0.01 -12.34 11.69
C SER A 32 1.24 -11.71 11.04
N PRO A 33 2.11 -12.52 10.39
CA PRO A 33 3.25 -12.02 9.62
C PRO A 33 2.82 -11.24 8.36
N GLN A 34 1.57 -11.38 7.89
CA GLN A 34 1.06 -10.69 6.69
C GLN A 34 1.26 -9.18 6.75
N ALA A 35 0.89 -8.59 7.88
CA ALA A 35 0.80 -7.14 8.07
C ALA A 35 1.36 -6.71 9.42
N ASN A 36 2.15 -7.58 10.08
CA ASN A 36 2.82 -7.33 11.35
C ASN A 36 1.93 -6.69 12.43
N LYS A 37 0.69 -7.18 12.51
CA LYS A 37 -0.37 -6.68 13.38
C LYS A 37 -1.31 -7.82 13.82
N PRO A 38 -2.07 -7.63 14.91
CA PRO A 38 -3.05 -8.61 15.34
C PRO A 38 -4.16 -8.81 14.30
N VAL A 39 -4.54 -10.05 14.04
CA VAL A 39 -5.73 -10.39 13.24
C VAL A 39 -6.93 -10.63 14.15
N MET A 40 -6.68 -11.10 15.37
CA MET A 40 -7.72 -11.30 16.39
C MET A 40 -7.79 -10.06 17.30
N ALA A 41 -9.01 -9.59 17.53
CA ALA A 41 -9.26 -8.40 18.36
C ALA A 41 -10.66 -8.40 18.97
N ILE A 42 -10.94 -7.43 19.83
CA ILE A 42 -12.29 -7.21 20.36
C ILE A 42 -13.15 -6.55 19.28
N VAL A 43 -14.31 -7.15 18.99
CA VAL A 43 -15.23 -6.72 17.93
C VAL A 43 -16.68 -6.63 18.44
N GLN A 44 -17.57 -6.07 17.61
CA GLN A 44 -19.02 -6.04 17.83
C GLN A 44 -19.42 -5.50 19.22
N ASP A 45 -20.27 -6.21 19.95
CA ASP A 45 -20.90 -5.79 21.21
C ASP A 45 -19.87 -5.50 22.29
N THR A 46 -18.85 -6.36 22.40
CA THR A 46 -17.77 -6.18 23.37
C THR A 46 -16.98 -4.90 23.08
N LEU A 47 -16.75 -4.55 21.81
CA LEU A 47 -16.05 -3.31 21.46
C LEU A 47 -16.89 -2.07 21.79
N LEU A 48 -18.20 -2.14 21.55
CA LEU A 48 -19.14 -1.10 21.94
C LEU A 48 -19.16 -0.92 23.47
N ALA A 49 -19.30 -2.03 24.21
CA ALA A 49 -19.26 -2.04 25.67
C ALA A 49 -17.96 -1.47 26.21
N CYS A 50 -16.82 -1.73 25.55
CA CYS A 50 -15.53 -1.17 25.93
C CYS A 50 -15.52 0.36 25.87
N ARG A 51 -16.08 0.96 24.80
CA ARG A 51 -16.25 2.42 24.73
C ARG A 51 -17.17 2.93 25.83
N LEU A 52 -18.32 2.27 26.01
CA LEU A 52 -19.34 2.66 26.96
C LEU A 52 -18.84 2.65 28.41
N ILE A 53 -18.17 1.57 28.83
CA ILE A 53 -17.69 1.41 30.20
C ILE A 53 -16.52 2.36 30.51
N THR A 54 -15.70 2.71 29.51
CA THR A 54 -14.52 3.56 29.71
C THR A 54 -14.81 5.05 29.66
N LYS A 55 -16.07 5.46 29.44
CA LYS A 55 -16.48 6.87 29.60
C LYS A 55 -16.24 7.37 31.03
N ARG A 56 -15.98 8.68 31.17
CA ARG A 56 -15.78 9.31 32.49
C ARG A 56 -17.01 9.25 33.37
N ASP A 57 -18.19 9.33 32.77
CA ASP A 57 -19.47 9.40 33.47
C ASP A 57 -19.99 8.02 33.92
N THR A 58 -19.27 6.94 33.59
CA THR A 58 -19.70 5.58 33.91
C THR A 58 -19.19 5.16 35.28
N PHE A 59 -20.12 5.12 36.24
CA PHE A 59 -19.90 4.65 37.59
C PHE A 59 -20.59 3.29 37.80
N ILE A 60 -19.91 2.41 38.52
CA ILE A 60 -20.37 1.06 38.85
C ILE A 60 -20.55 0.98 40.36
N THR A 61 -21.77 0.59 40.77
CA THR A 61 -22.13 0.39 42.17
C THR A 61 -21.47 -0.86 42.74
N LYS A 62 -21.34 -0.91 44.07
CA LYS A 62 -20.61 -1.98 44.77
C LYS A 62 -21.13 -3.39 44.43
N ASP A 63 -22.43 -3.57 44.37
CA ASP A 63 -23.09 -4.85 44.08
C ASP A 63 -22.77 -5.34 42.66
N VAL A 64 -22.91 -4.48 41.65
CA VAL A 64 -22.57 -4.82 40.26
C VAL A 64 -21.07 -5.10 40.13
N PHE A 65 -20.24 -4.29 40.77
CA PHE A 65 -18.79 -4.46 40.76
C PHE A 65 -18.36 -5.80 41.38
N MET A 66 -18.91 -6.19 42.53
CA MET A 66 -18.60 -7.47 43.15
C MET A 66 -19.02 -8.66 42.27
N ASN A 67 -20.15 -8.56 41.57
CA ASN A 67 -20.55 -9.59 40.61
C ASN A 67 -19.61 -9.68 39.41
N ILE A 68 -19.13 -8.54 38.91
CA ILE A 68 -18.13 -8.47 37.85
C ILE A 68 -16.83 -9.16 38.29
N LEU A 69 -16.38 -8.92 39.53
CA LEU A 69 -15.16 -9.53 40.06
C LEU A 69 -15.20 -11.07 40.07
N MET A 70 -16.39 -11.66 40.24
CA MET A 70 -16.54 -13.12 40.24
C MET A 70 -16.18 -13.76 38.88
N TRP A 71 -16.17 -12.99 37.79
CA TRP A 71 -15.75 -13.45 36.47
C TRP A 71 -14.24 -13.40 36.24
N HIS A 72 -13.48 -12.79 37.15
CA HIS A 72 -12.04 -12.66 37.04
C HIS A 72 -11.35 -13.96 37.52
N THR A 73 -10.80 -14.74 36.60
CA THR A 73 -10.19 -16.04 36.93
C THR A 73 -8.90 -15.92 37.74
N ASN A 74 -8.11 -14.87 37.51
CA ASN A 74 -6.79 -14.69 38.11
C ASN A 74 -6.81 -13.67 39.26
N TRP A 75 -7.91 -13.60 40.01
CA TRP A 75 -8.11 -12.51 40.96
C TRP A 75 -7.22 -12.70 42.19
N ASP A 76 -6.50 -11.64 42.59
CA ASP A 76 -5.58 -11.64 43.72
C ASP A 76 -6.29 -11.57 45.09
N GLY A 77 -7.63 -11.57 45.10
CA GLY A 77 -8.46 -11.46 46.31
C GLY A 77 -8.56 -10.05 46.87
N LYS A 78 -7.98 -9.04 46.20
CA LYS A 78 -7.99 -7.65 46.66
C LYS A 78 -9.00 -6.84 45.86
N VAL A 79 -9.89 -6.19 46.60
CA VAL A 79 -10.82 -5.21 46.03
C VAL A 79 -10.13 -3.85 45.97
N PRO A 80 -10.01 -3.22 44.79
CA PRO A 80 -9.43 -1.90 44.69
C PRO A 80 -10.30 -0.87 45.42
N LYS A 81 -9.65 0.16 45.97
CA LYS A 81 -10.34 1.26 46.66
C LYS A 81 -11.22 2.02 45.66
N PRO A 82 -12.50 2.28 45.94
CA PRO A 82 -13.37 3.01 45.02
C PRO A 82 -12.83 4.41 44.73
N ALA A 83 -12.95 4.86 43.48
CA ALA A 83 -12.55 6.19 43.05
C ALA A 83 -13.31 7.29 43.81
N ILE A 84 -14.61 7.08 44.07
CA ILE A 84 -15.45 7.95 44.89
C ILE A 84 -15.82 7.20 46.16
N ILE A 85 -15.52 7.78 47.33
CA ILE A 85 -15.77 7.15 48.64
C ILE A 85 -17.06 7.69 49.30
N LYS A 86 -17.36 8.97 49.07
CA LYS A 86 -18.53 9.69 49.62
C LYS A 86 -19.26 10.38 48.47
N PRO A 87 -20.61 10.42 48.46
CA PRO A 87 -21.55 9.95 49.49
C PRO A 87 -21.70 8.42 49.55
N GLU A 88 -21.45 7.71 48.45
CA GLU A 88 -21.46 6.25 48.36
C GLU A 88 -20.19 5.74 47.63
N PRO A 89 -19.77 4.48 47.87
CA PRO A 89 -18.61 3.91 47.21
C PRO A 89 -18.91 3.57 45.74
N LEU A 90 -18.32 4.31 44.81
CA LEU A 90 -18.44 4.10 43.36
C LEU A 90 -17.07 3.83 42.72
N TRP A 91 -17.04 2.84 41.85
CA TRP A 91 -15.89 2.53 41.00
C TRP A 91 -16.12 3.13 39.61
N THR A 92 -15.07 3.63 38.98
CA THR A 92 -15.16 4.05 37.58
C THR A 92 -15.05 2.84 36.68
N GLY A 93 -15.69 2.87 35.51
CA GLY A 93 -15.55 1.75 34.56
C GLY A 93 -14.11 1.54 34.06
N LYS A 94 -13.30 2.61 33.98
CA LYS A 94 -11.84 2.50 33.72
C LYS A 94 -11.10 1.71 34.81
N GLN A 95 -11.45 1.93 36.08
CA GLN A 95 -10.85 1.22 37.21
C GLN A 95 -11.21 -0.27 37.16
N VAL A 96 -12.45 -0.60 36.80
CA VAL A 96 -12.87 -1.99 36.62
C VAL A 96 -12.13 -2.64 35.44
N PHE A 97 -12.00 -1.95 34.31
CA PHE A 97 -11.27 -2.44 33.14
C PHE A 97 -9.78 -2.71 33.44
N SER A 98 -9.16 -1.83 34.23
CA SER A 98 -7.75 -1.93 34.62
C SER A 98 -7.43 -3.23 35.37
N MET A 99 -8.37 -3.77 36.14
CA MET A 99 -8.16 -5.01 36.88
C MET A 99 -7.87 -6.23 36.00
N PHE A 100 -8.39 -6.23 34.78
CA PHE A 100 -8.23 -7.34 33.85
C PHE A 100 -7.05 -7.14 32.91
N THR A 101 -6.38 -5.98 32.98
CA THR A 101 -5.26 -5.65 32.10
C THR A 101 -3.96 -6.04 32.79
N PRO A 102 -3.07 -6.83 32.14
CA PRO A 102 -1.76 -7.15 32.71
C PRO A 102 -0.89 -5.91 32.80
N ASP A 103 0.25 -6.00 33.51
CA ASP A 103 1.21 -4.91 33.66
C ASP A 103 1.84 -4.53 32.31
N VAL A 104 1.20 -3.63 31.56
CA VAL A 104 1.65 -3.12 30.25
C VAL A 104 1.54 -1.60 30.17
N ASN A 105 2.32 -1.00 29.28
CA ASN A 105 2.34 0.45 29.05
C ASN A 105 1.97 0.77 27.60
N VAL A 106 0.90 1.55 27.41
CA VAL A 106 0.38 1.91 26.07
C VAL A 106 -0.10 3.36 26.03
N ILE A 107 0.31 4.10 24.99
CA ILE A 107 -0.20 5.44 24.68
C ILE A 107 -0.84 5.41 23.30
N ARG A 108 -2.11 5.78 23.21
CA ARG A 108 -2.89 5.83 21.97
C ARG A 108 -3.88 6.99 21.96
N THR A 109 -4.48 7.23 20.81
CA THR A 109 -5.55 8.21 20.62
C THR A 109 -6.87 7.53 20.29
N SER A 110 -7.96 8.14 20.76
CA SER A 110 -9.31 7.80 20.35
C SER A 110 -9.56 8.10 18.86
N ALA A 111 -10.63 7.54 18.30
CA ALA A 111 -10.94 7.69 16.89
C ALA A 111 -11.20 9.16 16.47
N TRP A 112 -11.78 9.95 17.36
CA TRP A 112 -12.18 11.35 17.15
C TRP A 112 -11.19 12.39 17.70
N ALA A 113 -9.98 11.96 18.12
CA ALA A 113 -8.93 12.88 18.56
C ALA A 113 -8.50 13.81 17.41
N ARG A 114 -8.34 15.09 17.70
CA ARG A 114 -7.77 16.09 16.79
C ARG A 114 -6.27 16.23 17.08
N ASP A 115 -5.49 16.59 16.06
CA ASP A 115 -4.03 16.73 16.20
C ASP A 115 -3.62 17.84 17.19
N ALA A 116 -4.52 18.79 17.48
CA ALA A 116 -4.30 19.88 18.43
C ALA A 116 -4.71 19.53 19.88
N ASP A 117 -5.31 18.36 20.10
CA ASP A 117 -5.80 17.97 21.44
C ASP A 117 -4.62 17.64 22.36
N ASP A 118 -4.71 18.10 23.61
CA ASP A 118 -3.74 17.73 24.64
C ASP A 118 -3.90 16.26 25.01
N MET A 119 -2.82 15.50 24.83
CA MET A 119 -2.77 14.07 25.08
C MET A 119 -2.78 13.71 26.57
N ASP A 120 -2.27 14.59 27.42
CA ASP A 120 -2.18 14.34 28.85
C ASP A 120 -3.49 14.70 29.57
N PHE A 121 -4.13 15.81 29.18
CA PHE A 121 -5.37 16.29 29.79
C PHE A 121 -6.39 16.77 28.75
N SER A 122 -6.89 15.84 27.94
CA SER A 122 -7.98 16.12 27.00
C SER A 122 -9.31 16.35 27.70
N VAL A 123 -10.05 17.38 27.26
CA VAL A 123 -11.43 17.66 27.72
C VAL A 123 -12.34 16.48 27.36
N ASP A 124 -12.25 16.00 26.12
CA ASP A 124 -13.10 14.94 25.56
C ASP A 124 -12.55 13.51 25.81
N ASP A 125 -11.54 13.38 26.67
CA ASP A 125 -10.95 12.09 27.06
C ASP A 125 -10.46 11.25 25.86
N VAL A 126 -9.71 11.89 24.97
CA VAL A 126 -9.22 11.29 23.71
C VAL A 126 -7.84 10.63 23.85
N GLY A 127 -7.04 11.04 24.84
CA GLY A 127 -5.72 10.49 25.10
C GLY A 127 -5.79 9.21 25.93
N VAL A 128 -5.69 8.05 25.26
CA VAL A 128 -5.67 6.73 25.91
C VAL A 128 -4.29 6.46 26.49
N ARG A 129 -4.21 6.33 27.81
CA ARG A 129 -2.96 6.08 28.53
C ARG A 129 -3.15 4.94 29.53
N VAL A 130 -2.47 3.83 29.26
CA VAL A 130 -2.35 2.69 30.16
C VAL A 130 -0.95 2.69 30.74
N GLU A 131 -0.82 2.74 32.06
CA GLU A 131 0.45 2.64 32.76
C GLU A 131 0.41 1.52 33.78
N ARG A 132 1.36 0.59 33.72
CA ARG A 132 1.44 -0.58 34.61
C ARG A 132 0.10 -1.32 34.72
N GLY A 133 -0.56 -1.52 33.58
CA GLY A 133 -1.88 -2.17 33.51
C GLY A 133 -3.06 -1.30 33.98
N GLU A 134 -2.84 -0.08 34.45
CA GLU A 134 -3.91 0.83 34.86
C GLU A 134 -4.29 1.81 33.75
N LEU A 135 -5.57 1.82 33.35
CA LEU A 135 -6.13 2.78 32.40
C LEU A 135 -6.40 4.11 33.12
N ILE A 136 -5.48 5.07 32.97
CA ILE A 136 -5.53 6.37 33.66
C ILE A 136 -6.50 7.32 32.93
N THR A 137 -6.28 7.53 31.63
CA THR A 137 -7.05 8.46 30.80
C THR A 137 -7.47 7.82 29.50
N GLY A 138 -8.51 8.39 28.88
CA GLY A 138 -8.94 8.07 27.54
C GLY A 138 -10.06 7.04 27.44
N ILE A 139 -10.82 7.13 26.35
CA ILE A 139 -11.90 6.20 26.02
C ILE A 139 -11.39 5.15 25.04
N MET A 140 -11.62 3.88 25.36
CA MET A 140 -11.18 2.77 24.51
C MET A 140 -12.10 2.62 23.29
N CYS A 141 -11.51 2.46 22.11
CA CYS A 141 -12.22 2.27 20.84
C CYS A 141 -11.47 1.29 19.93
N LYS A 142 -11.94 1.10 18.69
CA LYS A 142 -11.27 0.27 17.68
C LYS A 142 -9.78 0.57 17.50
N LYS A 143 -9.33 1.83 17.65
CA LYS A 143 -7.90 2.20 17.53
C LYS A 143 -7.01 1.62 18.65
N SER A 144 -7.58 1.28 19.80
CA SER A 144 -6.86 0.76 20.97
C SER A 144 -7.07 -0.75 21.16
N MET A 145 -8.30 -1.23 20.95
CA MET A 145 -8.71 -2.63 21.19
C MET A 145 -8.91 -3.46 19.91
N GLY A 146 -8.85 -2.82 18.74
CA GLY A 146 -9.00 -3.49 17.44
C GLY A 146 -7.69 -4.13 16.94
N SER A 147 -7.75 -4.66 15.73
CA SER A 147 -6.64 -5.30 14.98
C SER A 147 -5.56 -4.32 14.47
N GLY A 148 -5.52 -3.10 15.00
CA GLY A 148 -4.55 -2.09 14.60
C GLY A 148 -3.16 -2.36 15.18
N GLY A 149 -2.12 -2.08 14.40
CA GLY A 149 -0.73 -2.12 14.87
C GLY A 149 -0.50 -1.20 16.07
N GLY A 150 0.18 -1.74 17.09
CA GLY A 150 0.47 -1.03 18.34
C GLY A 150 -0.75 -0.80 19.24
N GLY A 151 -1.82 -1.59 19.06
CA GLY A 151 -2.93 -1.65 20.02
C GLY A 151 -2.56 -2.36 21.33
N LEU A 152 -3.52 -2.40 22.27
CA LEU A 152 -3.31 -3.02 23.59
C LEU A 152 -3.05 -4.53 23.46
N ILE A 153 -3.83 -5.23 22.63
CA ILE A 153 -3.67 -6.68 22.39
C ILE A 153 -2.31 -6.98 21.76
N HIS A 154 -1.87 -6.17 20.80
CA HIS A 154 -0.56 -6.32 20.18
C HIS A 154 0.56 -6.21 21.22
N THR A 155 0.45 -5.19 22.08
CA THR A 155 1.46 -4.93 23.10
C THR A 155 1.53 -6.04 24.14
N ILE A 156 0.37 -6.56 24.58
CA ILE A 156 0.32 -7.69 25.52
C ILE A 156 0.95 -8.94 24.92
N TRP A 157 0.67 -9.23 23.64
CA TRP A 157 1.24 -10.38 22.94
C TRP A 157 2.78 -10.29 22.85
N GLU A 158 3.30 -9.10 22.51
CA GLU A 158 4.74 -8.85 22.41
C GLU A 158 5.48 -8.79 23.76
N GLU A 159 4.81 -8.44 24.85
CA GLU A 159 5.45 -8.30 26.17
C GLU A 159 5.31 -9.52 27.06
N TRP A 160 4.10 -10.10 27.13
CA TRP A 160 3.77 -11.19 28.02
C TRP A 160 3.54 -12.51 27.28
N GLY A 161 3.54 -12.49 25.95
CA GLY A 161 3.39 -13.66 25.11
C GLY A 161 1.93 -14.01 24.76
N PRO A 162 1.75 -15.08 23.96
CA PRO A 162 0.46 -15.45 23.39
C PRO A 162 -0.58 -15.89 24.43
N THR A 163 -0.16 -16.55 25.50
CA THR A 163 -1.07 -17.05 26.55
C THR A 163 -1.72 -15.92 27.34
N ALA A 164 -0.93 -14.90 27.73
CA ALA A 164 -1.43 -13.72 28.41
C ALA A 164 -2.41 -12.93 27.53
N ALA A 165 -2.12 -12.81 26.23
CA ALA A 165 -3.03 -12.15 25.29
C ALA A 165 -4.37 -12.89 25.15
N ARG A 166 -4.37 -14.24 25.10
CA ARG A 166 -5.60 -15.05 25.09
C ARG A 166 -6.44 -14.83 26.35
N ASP A 167 -5.80 -14.87 27.51
CA ASP A 167 -6.47 -14.72 28.80
C ASP A 167 -7.08 -13.33 28.92
N PHE A 168 -6.33 -12.29 28.52
CA PHE A 168 -6.82 -10.92 28.45
C PHE A 168 -8.07 -10.80 27.56
N VAL A 169 -8.02 -11.29 26.31
CA VAL A 169 -9.16 -11.21 25.38
C VAL A 169 -10.40 -11.90 25.95
N SER A 170 -10.22 -13.09 26.53
CA SER A 170 -11.32 -13.88 27.10
C SER A 170 -11.95 -13.18 28.32
N GLN A 171 -11.13 -12.72 29.26
CA GLN A 171 -11.61 -12.10 30.48
C GLN A 171 -12.27 -10.74 30.23
N VAL A 172 -11.71 -9.94 29.32
CA VAL A 172 -12.31 -8.66 28.90
C VAL A 172 -13.66 -8.89 28.23
N GLN A 173 -13.81 -9.93 27.42
CA GLN A 173 -15.10 -10.30 26.84
C GLN A 173 -16.13 -10.65 27.92
N TRP A 174 -15.77 -11.47 28.90
CA TRP A 174 -16.69 -11.84 29.99
C TRP A 174 -17.12 -10.61 30.82
N LEU A 175 -16.15 -9.77 31.21
CA LEU A 175 -16.39 -8.51 31.91
C LEU A 175 -17.42 -7.65 31.15
N LEU A 176 -17.09 -7.34 29.89
CA LEU A 176 -17.81 -6.34 29.13
C LEU A 176 -19.19 -6.84 28.71
N ASN A 177 -19.31 -8.12 28.35
CA ASN A 177 -20.59 -8.71 28.01
C ASN A 177 -21.51 -8.80 29.23
N TYR A 178 -20.96 -9.16 30.41
CA TYR A 178 -21.72 -9.17 31.65
C TYR A 178 -22.20 -7.76 32.03
N TRP A 179 -21.33 -6.76 31.93
CA TRP A 179 -21.69 -5.37 32.19
C TRP A 179 -22.75 -4.85 31.18
N LEU A 180 -22.56 -5.16 29.89
CA LEU A 180 -23.49 -4.76 28.83
C LEU A 180 -24.88 -5.39 29.01
N LEU A 181 -24.96 -6.62 29.54
CA LEU A 181 -26.22 -7.28 29.85
C LEU A 181 -27.06 -6.49 30.86
N HIS A 182 -26.42 -5.88 31.86
CA HIS A 182 -27.10 -5.03 32.85
C HIS A 182 -27.37 -3.62 32.34
N TYR A 183 -26.48 -3.08 31.52
CA TYR A 183 -26.63 -1.74 30.94
C TYR A 183 -27.76 -1.70 29.90
N GLY A 184 -27.84 -2.70 29.03
CA GLY A 184 -28.74 -2.75 27.89
C GLY A 184 -28.31 -1.82 26.76
N PHE A 185 -28.36 -2.30 25.52
CA PHE A 185 -28.11 -1.47 24.33
C PHE A 185 -29.07 -1.86 23.20
N THR A 186 -29.60 -0.87 22.50
CA THR A 186 -30.53 -1.07 21.40
C THR A 186 -30.37 0.04 20.37
N ILE A 187 -30.84 -0.19 19.14
CA ILE A 187 -30.92 0.82 18.09
C ILE A 187 -32.36 0.83 17.58
N GLY A 188 -32.96 2.00 17.51
CA GLY A 188 -34.32 2.20 17.01
C GLY A 188 -34.37 3.11 15.79
N ILE A 189 -35.56 3.23 15.19
CA ILE A 189 -35.80 4.17 14.08
C ILE A 189 -35.59 5.63 14.52
N SER A 190 -35.88 5.94 15.79
CA SER A 190 -35.66 7.27 16.37
C SER A 190 -34.21 7.73 16.32
N ASP A 191 -33.25 6.80 16.32
CA ASP A 191 -31.82 7.13 16.22
C ASP A 191 -31.43 7.62 14.82
N THR A 192 -32.30 7.47 13.82
CA THR A 192 -32.07 7.93 12.44
C THR A 192 -32.79 9.23 12.11
N ILE A 193 -33.54 9.80 13.06
CA ILE A 193 -34.30 11.03 12.85
C ILE A 193 -33.40 12.21 13.25
N ALA A 194 -33.12 13.10 12.29
CA ALA A 194 -32.48 14.39 12.56
C ALA A 194 -33.52 15.45 12.95
N ASP A 195 -33.06 16.51 13.61
CA ASP A 195 -33.87 17.67 13.94
C ASP A 195 -34.34 18.43 12.68
N ASP A 196 -35.48 19.11 12.81
CA ASP A 196 -36.11 19.82 11.68
C ASP A 196 -35.20 20.92 11.11
N GLY A 197 -34.39 21.58 11.94
CA GLY A 197 -33.43 22.60 11.51
C GLY A 197 -32.31 22.02 10.64
N THR A 198 -31.74 20.89 11.05
CA THR A 198 -30.76 20.16 10.25
C THR A 198 -31.39 19.62 8.96
N MET A 199 -32.63 19.13 9.00
CA MET A 199 -33.33 18.66 7.80
C MET A 199 -33.60 19.78 6.78
N GLN A 200 -33.89 20.99 7.25
CA GLN A 200 -33.95 22.18 6.38
C GLN A 200 -32.57 22.47 5.77
N THR A 201 -31.52 22.47 6.58
CA THR A 201 -30.14 22.70 6.11
C THR A 201 -29.70 21.67 5.05
N ILE A 202 -30.07 20.40 5.25
CA ILE A 202 -29.81 19.31 4.30
C ILE A 202 -30.56 19.56 2.98
N ASN A 203 -31.86 19.86 3.05
CA ASN A 203 -32.67 20.16 1.87
C ASN A 203 -32.14 21.38 1.11
N ASP A 204 -31.71 22.43 1.81
CA ASP A 204 -31.13 23.63 1.22
C ASP A 204 -29.80 23.31 0.53
N THR A 205 -28.97 22.47 1.14
CA THR A 205 -27.70 22.01 0.56
C THR A 205 -27.91 21.22 -0.73
N ILE A 206 -28.88 20.31 -0.74
CA ILE A 206 -29.24 19.51 -1.93
C ILE A 206 -29.85 20.40 -3.02
N THR A 207 -30.74 21.32 -2.65
CA THR A 207 -31.39 22.24 -3.59
C THR A 207 -30.36 23.17 -4.25
N LYS A 208 -29.41 23.68 -3.46
CA LYS A 208 -28.28 24.45 -3.96
C LYS A 208 -27.45 23.64 -4.96
N ALA A 209 -27.08 22.40 -4.63
CA ALA A 209 -26.33 21.54 -5.54
C ALA A 209 -27.09 21.24 -6.84
N LYS A 210 -28.41 21.05 -6.78
CA LYS A 210 -29.26 20.92 -7.99
C LYS A 210 -29.25 22.20 -8.83
N SER A 211 -29.24 23.38 -8.21
CA SER A 211 -29.09 24.67 -8.91
C SER A 211 -27.73 24.78 -9.61
N ASP A 212 -26.64 24.47 -8.89
CA ASP A 212 -25.29 24.51 -9.42
C ASP A 212 -25.15 23.57 -10.64
N VAL A 213 -25.75 22.38 -10.59
CA VAL A 213 -25.76 21.45 -11.75
C VAL A 213 -26.57 22.02 -12.92
N LYS A 214 -27.71 22.68 -12.69
CA LYS A 214 -28.49 23.32 -13.76
C LYS A 214 -27.70 24.44 -14.44
N GLU A 215 -26.93 25.21 -13.68
CA GLU A 215 -26.03 26.23 -14.24
C GLU A 215 -24.94 25.60 -15.12
N VAL A 216 -24.31 24.52 -14.65
CA VAL A 216 -23.31 23.79 -15.45
C VAL A 216 -23.92 23.18 -16.71
N VAL A 217 -25.15 22.65 -16.65
CA VAL A 217 -25.89 22.15 -17.82
C VAL A 217 -26.17 23.29 -18.81
N ALA A 218 -26.59 24.46 -18.34
CA ALA A 218 -26.83 25.61 -19.20
C ALA A 218 -25.55 26.09 -19.90
N ILE A 219 -24.42 26.16 -19.17
CA ILE A 219 -23.11 26.51 -19.73
C ILE A 219 -22.69 25.49 -20.79
N TYR A 220 -22.88 24.19 -20.53
CA TYR A 220 -22.59 23.12 -21.48
C TYR A 220 -23.46 23.21 -22.75
N GLN A 221 -24.76 23.48 -22.60
CA GLN A 221 -25.68 23.65 -23.74
C GLN A 221 -25.37 24.88 -24.58
N ARG A 222 -24.81 25.95 -23.98
CA ARG A 222 -24.30 27.12 -24.70
C ARG A 222 -22.94 26.90 -25.38
N GLY A 223 -22.28 25.77 -25.11
CA GLY A 223 -20.93 25.50 -25.63
C GLY A 223 -19.82 26.31 -24.93
N GLU A 224 -20.14 26.97 -23.81
CA GLU A 224 -19.21 27.85 -23.06
C GLU A 224 -18.39 27.08 -22.00
N LEU A 225 -18.52 25.75 -21.94
CA LEU A 225 -17.82 24.96 -20.92
C LEU A 225 -16.34 24.79 -21.29
N GLU A 226 -15.46 25.33 -20.46
CA GLU A 226 -14.02 25.10 -20.57
C GLU A 226 -13.69 23.61 -20.45
N MET A 227 -13.04 23.07 -21.48
CA MET A 227 -12.57 21.69 -21.50
C MET A 227 -11.38 21.53 -20.57
N GLN A 228 -11.44 20.50 -19.72
CA GLN A 228 -10.27 20.14 -18.92
C GLN A 228 -9.22 19.47 -19.82
N PRO A 229 -7.91 19.70 -19.56
CA PRO A 229 -6.85 19.17 -20.40
C PRO A 229 -6.98 17.67 -20.68
N GLY A 230 -6.98 17.30 -21.97
CA GLY A 230 -7.02 15.92 -22.45
C GLY A 230 -8.38 15.22 -22.36
N MET A 231 -9.43 15.89 -21.86
CA MET A 231 -10.79 15.37 -21.79
C MET A 231 -11.70 15.96 -22.85
N THR A 232 -12.71 15.21 -23.26
CA THR A 232 -13.79 15.73 -24.12
C THR A 232 -14.71 16.67 -23.32
N ALA A 233 -15.40 17.60 -24.00
CA ALA A 233 -16.35 18.50 -23.35
C ALA A 233 -17.40 17.75 -22.51
N GLN A 234 -17.88 16.60 -22.98
CA GLN A 234 -18.81 15.74 -22.26
C GLN A 234 -18.18 15.10 -21.01
N GLN A 235 -16.93 14.64 -21.08
CA GLN A 235 -16.23 14.08 -19.92
C GLN A 235 -15.95 15.15 -18.86
N SER A 236 -15.50 16.34 -19.28
CA SER A 236 -15.31 17.48 -18.38
C SER A 236 -16.62 17.89 -17.71
N PHE A 237 -17.72 17.88 -18.45
CA PHE A 237 -19.06 18.10 -17.91
C PHE A 237 -19.43 17.06 -16.84
N GLU A 238 -19.32 15.76 -17.18
CA GLU A 238 -19.67 14.66 -16.26
C GLU A 238 -18.83 14.68 -14.98
N GLN A 239 -17.53 14.94 -15.09
CA GLN A 239 -16.64 15.04 -13.93
C GLN A 239 -17.03 16.19 -13.02
N LYS A 240 -17.28 17.38 -13.59
CA LYS A 240 -17.68 18.57 -12.82
C LYS A 240 -19.00 18.33 -12.08
N VAL A 241 -19.98 17.71 -12.74
CA VAL A 241 -21.27 17.37 -12.13
C VAL A 241 -21.10 16.34 -11.00
N ASN A 242 -20.34 15.26 -11.23
CA ASN A 242 -20.08 14.26 -10.19
C ASN A 242 -19.38 14.86 -8.96
N GLN A 243 -18.43 15.78 -9.17
CA GLN A 243 -17.74 16.46 -8.07
C GLN A 243 -18.70 17.31 -7.22
N ILE A 244 -19.62 18.04 -7.85
CA ILE A 244 -20.64 18.84 -7.17
C ILE A 244 -21.57 17.94 -6.35
N LEU A 245 -22.08 16.86 -6.95
CA LEU A 245 -23.04 15.95 -6.31
C LEU A 245 -22.43 15.17 -5.13
N ASN A 246 -21.18 14.70 -5.27
CA ASN A 246 -20.46 14.03 -4.18
C ASN A 246 -20.18 15.00 -3.03
N LYS A 247 -19.75 16.23 -3.34
CA LYS A 247 -19.54 17.28 -2.33
C LYS A 247 -20.83 17.62 -1.58
N ALA A 248 -21.97 17.66 -2.29
CA ALA A 248 -23.27 17.90 -1.68
C ALA A 248 -23.67 16.79 -0.71
N ARG A 249 -23.49 15.52 -1.10
CA ARG A 249 -23.71 14.35 -0.23
C ARG A 249 -22.85 14.43 1.04
N ASP A 250 -21.56 14.68 0.89
CA ASP A 250 -20.63 14.70 2.01
C ASP A 250 -20.92 15.86 2.97
N ASN A 251 -21.27 17.04 2.45
CA ASN A 251 -21.69 18.17 3.27
C ASN A 251 -22.99 17.88 4.03
N ALA A 252 -24.01 17.33 3.35
CA ALA A 252 -25.27 16.94 3.97
C ALA A 252 -25.07 15.86 5.05
N GLY A 253 -24.18 14.89 4.80
CA GLY A 253 -23.78 13.87 5.76
C GLY A 253 -23.07 14.43 6.99
N ASN A 254 -22.13 15.36 6.80
CA ASN A 254 -21.41 16.00 7.91
C ASN A 254 -22.34 16.85 8.80
N SER A 255 -23.28 17.57 8.19
CA SER A 255 -24.32 18.30 8.92
C SER A 255 -25.19 17.35 9.75
N ALA A 256 -25.66 16.24 9.17
CA ALA A 256 -26.42 15.22 9.89
C ALA A 256 -25.61 14.60 11.04
N GLN A 257 -24.33 14.33 10.84
CA GLN A 257 -23.48 13.74 11.88
C GLN A 257 -23.25 14.68 13.07
N THR A 258 -23.06 15.97 12.79
CA THR A 258 -22.76 16.97 13.82
C THR A 258 -24.00 17.30 14.65
N SER A 259 -25.19 17.18 14.06
CA SER A 259 -26.44 17.40 14.78
C SER A 259 -26.83 16.24 15.73
N LEU A 260 -26.35 15.02 15.46
CA LEU A 260 -26.62 13.89 16.34
C LEU A 260 -25.88 14.02 17.67
N ASP A 261 -26.61 13.88 18.78
CA ASP A 261 -26.04 13.81 20.12
C ASP A 261 -25.12 12.59 20.29
N ASP A 262 -24.12 12.69 21.17
CA ASP A 262 -23.19 11.59 21.48
C ASP A 262 -23.83 10.41 22.22
N THR A 263 -25.09 10.58 22.65
CA THR A 263 -25.97 9.57 23.23
C THR A 263 -26.75 8.77 22.19
N ASN A 264 -26.78 9.21 20.93
CA ASN A 264 -27.46 8.50 19.86
C ASN A 264 -26.81 7.12 19.61
N ASN A 265 -27.61 6.05 19.61
CA ASN A 265 -27.07 4.69 19.59
C ASN A 265 -26.31 4.36 18.30
N VAL A 266 -26.75 4.89 17.15
CA VAL A 266 -26.07 4.70 15.86
C VAL A 266 -24.71 5.40 15.90
N LYS A 267 -24.66 6.65 16.36
CA LYS A 267 -23.40 7.41 16.51
C LYS A 267 -22.45 6.72 17.48
N MET A 268 -22.95 6.16 18.58
CA MET A 268 -22.15 5.43 19.56
C MET A 268 -21.51 4.17 18.97
N THR A 269 -22.22 3.45 18.11
CA THR A 269 -21.74 2.24 17.41
C THR A 269 -20.64 2.59 16.41
N VAL A 270 -20.85 3.63 15.60
CA VAL A 270 -19.87 4.09 14.61
C VAL A 270 -18.62 4.66 15.27
N THR A 271 -18.76 5.47 16.33
CA THR A 271 -17.62 6.04 17.06
C THR A 271 -16.82 5.01 17.85
N ALA A 272 -17.45 3.96 18.39
CA ALA A 272 -16.74 2.80 18.95
C ALA A 272 -15.94 2.06 17.87
N GLY A 273 -16.44 2.06 16.64
CA GLY A 273 -15.93 1.28 15.52
C GLY A 273 -16.37 -0.18 15.58
N SER A 274 -17.46 -0.49 16.28
CA SER A 274 -18.02 -1.85 16.38
C SER A 274 -18.73 -2.26 15.08
N LYS A 275 -19.54 -1.36 14.51
CA LYS A 275 -20.20 -1.56 13.21
C LYS A 275 -20.63 -0.24 12.58
N GLY A 276 -20.64 -0.21 11.25
CA GLY A 276 -21.03 0.97 10.48
C GLY A 276 -19.92 2.02 10.34
N SER A 277 -20.17 2.99 9.46
CA SER A 277 -19.28 4.09 9.12
C SER A 277 -20.07 5.41 9.05
N PHE A 278 -19.37 6.54 8.91
CA PHE A 278 -20.00 7.84 8.73
C PHE A 278 -20.88 7.89 7.46
N LEU A 279 -20.50 7.15 6.41
CA LEU A 279 -21.29 7.02 5.19
C LEU A 279 -22.67 6.41 5.47
N ASN A 280 -22.76 5.41 6.37
CA ASN A 280 -24.05 4.80 6.69
C ASN A 280 -24.99 5.78 7.39
N ILE A 281 -24.47 6.61 8.30
CA ILE A 281 -25.26 7.66 8.97
C ILE A 281 -25.77 8.67 7.92
N SER A 282 -24.88 9.13 7.03
CA SER A 282 -25.23 10.05 5.95
C SER A 282 -26.35 9.50 5.05
N GLN A 283 -26.29 8.22 4.66
CA GLN A 283 -27.29 7.61 3.78
C GLN A 283 -28.63 7.32 4.45
N MET A 284 -28.62 6.97 5.75
CA MET A 284 -29.85 6.71 6.51
C MET A 284 -30.62 8.00 6.81
N ILE A 285 -29.91 9.09 7.13
CA ILE A 285 -30.50 10.34 7.63
C ILE A 285 -30.63 11.39 6.52
N ALA A 286 -29.54 11.69 5.81
CA ALA A 286 -29.46 12.82 4.89
C ALA A 286 -29.89 12.48 3.46
N CYS A 287 -29.03 11.81 2.68
CA CYS A 287 -29.33 11.38 1.32
C CYS A 287 -28.44 10.19 0.91
N VAL A 288 -28.96 9.32 0.05
CA VAL A 288 -28.19 8.15 -0.44
C VAL A 288 -27.07 8.59 -1.41
N GLY A 289 -27.35 9.59 -2.26
CA GLY A 289 -26.39 10.20 -3.19
C GLY A 289 -26.38 9.60 -4.60
N GLN A 290 -25.37 9.96 -5.38
CA GLN A 290 -25.23 9.58 -6.79
C GLN A 290 -24.99 8.06 -6.95
N GLN A 291 -25.79 7.41 -7.80
CA GLN A 291 -25.57 6.02 -8.22
C GLN A 291 -24.75 5.99 -9.50
N ASN A 292 -23.67 5.21 -9.48
CA ASN A 292 -22.78 5.03 -10.62
C ASN A 292 -22.87 3.60 -11.15
N VAL A 293 -22.66 3.46 -12.46
CA VAL A 293 -22.49 2.18 -13.16
C VAL A 293 -21.25 2.31 -14.04
N GLU A 294 -20.31 1.39 -13.91
CA GLU A 294 -19.02 1.39 -14.61
C GLU A 294 -18.24 2.72 -14.41
N GLY A 295 -18.33 3.30 -13.22
CA GLY A 295 -17.66 4.56 -12.86
C GLY A 295 -18.25 5.81 -13.52
N LYS A 296 -19.37 5.70 -14.24
CA LYS A 296 -20.12 6.81 -14.83
C LYS A 296 -21.48 6.95 -14.16
N ARG A 297 -22.12 8.11 -14.28
CA ARG A 297 -23.55 8.24 -13.94
C ARG A 297 -24.39 7.32 -14.83
N ILE A 298 -25.58 6.95 -14.38
CA ILE A 298 -26.46 5.99 -15.07
C ILE A 298 -26.54 6.29 -16.57
N PRO A 299 -26.09 5.38 -17.45
CA PRO A 299 -26.06 5.62 -18.89
C PRO A 299 -27.47 5.71 -19.49
N PHE A 300 -27.55 6.25 -20.71
CA PHE A 300 -28.82 6.24 -21.46
C PHE A 300 -29.05 4.85 -22.05
N GLY A 301 -29.87 4.04 -21.36
CA GLY A 301 -30.27 2.72 -21.84
C GLY A 301 -31.35 2.76 -22.93
N PHE A 302 -32.12 3.84 -23.02
CA PHE A 302 -33.06 4.12 -24.10
C PHE A 302 -32.51 5.20 -25.02
N THR A 303 -33.19 5.46 -26.14
CA THR A 303 -32.84 6.54 -27.08
C THR A 303 -32.77 7.89 -26.36
N ASP A 304 -31.54 8.35 -26.10
CA ASP A 304 -31.20 9.62 -25.46
C ASP A 304 -31.83 9.85 -24.08
N ARG A 305 -32.14 8.77 -23.33
CA ARG A 305 -32.71 8.88 -21.97
C ARG A 305 -32.43 7.64 -21.13
N SER A 306 -32.45 7.81 -19.82
CA SER A 306 -32.22 6.74 -18.84
C SER A 306 -33.47 5.88 -18.60
N LEU A 307 -34.63 6.52 -18.45
CA LEU A 307 -35.93 5.87 -18.28
C LEU A 307 -36.99 6.52 -19.20
N PRO A 308 -38.07 5.81 -19.55
CA PRO A 308 -39.14 6.36 -20.39
C PRO A 308 -39.90 7.52 -19.73
N HIS A 309 -39.74 7.71 -18.42
CA HIS A 309 -40.34 8.79 -17.64
C HIS A 309 -39.62 10.14 -17.80
N PHE A 310 -38.38 10.14 -18.31
CA PHE A 310 -37.60 11.35 -18.54
C PHE A 310 -37.70 11.80 -20.00
N ALA A 311 -37.52 13.12 -20.18
CA ALA A 311 -37.36 13.71 -21.51
C ALA A 311 -36.04 13.23 -22.15
N LYS A 312 -35.98 13.33 -23.48
CA LYS A 312 -34.74 13.05 -24.21
C LYS A 312 -33.69 14.11 -23.88
N ASN A 313 -32.43 13.70 -23.81
CA ASN A 313 -31.26 14.52 -23.48
C ASN A 313 -31.34 15.23 -22.11
N ASP A 314 -32.05 14.63 -21.15
CA ASP A 314 -32.07 15.14 -19.79
C ASP A 314 -30.75 14.78 -19.06
N LEU A 315 -29.91 15.79 -18.84
CA LEU A 315 -28.63 15.70 -18.14
C LEU A 315 -28.74 16.02 -16.63
N GLY A 316 -29.97 16.26 -16.15
CA GLY A 316 -30.26 16.59 -14.76
C GLY A 316 -29.83 15.48 -13.79
N PRO A 317 -29.66 15.82 -12.50
CA PRO A 317 -29.24 14.86 -11.48
C PRO A 317 -30.24 13.72 -11.30
N GLU A 318 -31.54 14.02 -11.31
CA GLU A 318 -32.62 13.02 -11.15
C GLU A 318 -32.66 12.01 -12.31
N ALA A 319 -32.54 12.51 -13.55
CA ALA A 319 -32.52 11.66 -14.74
C ALA A 319 -31.28 10.76 -14.82
N ARG A 320 -30.20 11.13 -14.14
CA ARG A 320 -28.90 10.43 -14.21
C ARG A 320 -28.54 9.69 -12.91
N GLY A 321 -29.52 9.39 -12.06
CA GLY A 321 -29.35 8.48 -10.92
C GLY A 321 -28.89 9.12 -9.60
N PHE A 322 -29.07 10.42 -9.42
CA PHE A 322 -28.89 11.04 -8.10
C PHE A 322 -30.10 10.75 -7.21
N VAL A 323 -29.85 10.09 -6.07
CA VAL A 323 -30.88 9.80 -5.06
C VAL A 323 -30.82 10.88 -3.98
N GLU A 324 -31.83 11.75 -3.97
CA GLU A 324 -31.92 12.85 -3.00
C GLU A 324 -32.48 12.40 -1.66
N ASN A 325 -33.31 11.36 -1.67
CA ASN A 325 -33.95 10.86 -0.46
C ASN A 325 -33.00 9.98 0.35
N SER A 326 -33.25 9.92 1.65
CA SER A 326 -32.61 8.99 2.57
C SER A 326 -33.41 7.70 2.71
N TYR A 327 -32.81 6.65 3.28
CA TYR A 327 -33.54 5.41 3.56
C TYR A 327 -34.72 5.61 4.52
N LEU A 328 -34.65 6.60 5.42
CA LEU A 328 -35.75 6.95 6.33
C LEU A 328 -36.95 7.57 5.57
N ARG A 329 -36.70 8.49 4.63
CA ARG A 329 -37.76 9.10 3.82
C ARG A 329 -38.36 8.12 2.82
N GLY A 330 -37.56 7.15 2.36
CA GLY A 330 -37.93 6.21 1.31
C GLY A 330 -37.60 6.76 -0.08
N LEU A 331 -37.28 5.85 -1.00
CA LEU A 331 -36.87 6.17 -2.36
C LEU A 331 -38.09 6.26 -3.28
N THR A 332 -38.06 7.19 -4.24
CA THR A 332 -39.03 7.23 -5.35
C THR A 332 -38.82 6.03 -6.29
N PRO A 333 -39.80 5.65 -7.13
CA PRO A 333 -39.65 4.52 -8.05
C PRO A 333 -38.46 4.64 -9.01
N GLN A 334 -38.16 5.85 -9.49
CA GLN A 334 -37.02 6.13 -10.37
C GLN A 334 -35.70 5.94 -9.61
N GLU A 335 -35.58 6.53 -8.42
CA GLU A 335 -34.41 6.38 -7.54
C GLU A 335 -34.19 4.93 -7.14
N PHE A 336 -35.25 4.20 -6.78
CA PHE A 336 -35.18 2.79 -6.42
C PHE A 336 -34.62 1.94 -7.55
N PHE A 337 -35.07 2.18 -8.79
CA PHE A 337 -34.56 1.44 -9.95
C PHE A 337 -33.08 1.75 -10.23
N PHE A 338 -32.67 3.02 -10.17
CA PHE A 338 -31.27 3.40 -10.34
C PHE A 338 -30.38 2.85 -9.21
N HIS A 339 -30.88 2.85 -7.98
CA HIS A 339 -30.19 2.24 -6.85
C HIS A 339 -30.06 0.72 -7.00
N ALA A 340 -31.09 0.05 -7.50
CA ALA A 340 -31.05 -1.38 -7.82
C ALA A 340 -30.04 -1.69 -8.94
N MET A 341 -29.90 -0.81 -9.95
CA MET A 341 -28.88 -0.94 -10.98
C MET A 341 -27.46 -0.88 -10.41
N GLY A 342 -27.15 0.13 -9.59
CA GLY A 342 -25.86 0.24 -8.91
C GLY A 342 -25.58 -0.94 -7.96
N GLY A 343 -26.60 -1.35 -7.20
CA GLY A 343 -26.50 -2.53 -6.33
C GLY A 343 -26.27 -3.84 -7.11
N ARG A 344 -26.85 -3.98 -8.31
CA ARG A 344 -26.65 -5.17 -9.16
C ARG A 344 -25.21 -5.29 -9.66
N GLU A 345 -24.59 -4.17 -10.05
CA GLU A 345 -23.17 -4.16 -10.44
C GLU A 345 -22.29 -4.68 -9.30
N GLY A 346 -22.49 -4.19 -8.07
CA GLY A 346 -21.76 -4.67 -6.89
C GLY A 346 -21.90 -6.18 -6.65
N LEU A 347 -23.11 -6.72 -6.83
CA LEU A 347 -23.37 -8.17 -6.69
C LEU A 347 -22.67 -8.99 -7.79
N ILE A 348 -22.70 -8.52 -9.04
CA ILE A 348 -22.05 -9.20 -10.17
C ILE A 348 -20.54 -9.20 -9.98
N ASP A 349 -19.96 -8.06 -9.63
CA ASP A 349 -18.52 -7.94 -9.40
C ASP A 349 -18.06 -8.81 -8.25
N THR A 350 -18.84 -8.90 -7.16
CA THR A 350 -18.54 -9.79 -6.04
C THR A 350 -18.48 -11.25 -6.51
N ALA A 351 -19.44 -11.69 -7.33
CA ALA A 351 -19.47 -13.06 -7.85
C ALA A 351 -18.30 -13.34 -8.84
N VAL A 352 -18.07 -12.46 -9.80
CA VAL A 352 -17.03 -12.65 -10.84
C VAL A 352 -15.65 -12.58 -10.21
N LYS A 353 -15.37 -11.53 -9.43
CA LYS A 353 -14.03 -11.30 -8.90
C LYS A 353 -13.63 -12.33 -7.85
N THR A 354 -14.56 -12.94 -7.11
CA THR A 354 -14.27 -14.03 -6.16
C THR A 354 -13.65 -15.24 -6.86
N SER A 355 -14.15 -15.60 -8.05
CA SER A 355 -13.59 -16.71 -8.83
C SER A 355 -12.18 -16.38 -9.36
N GLU A 356 -11.95 -15.14 -9.80
CA GLU A 356 -10.66 -14.69 -10.31
C GLU A 356 -9.60 -14.61 -9.19
N THR A 357 -9.94 -14.04 -8.04
CA THR A 357 -8.99 -13.91 -6.91
C THR A 357 -8.63 -15.26 -6.31
N GLY A 358 -9.58 -16.20 -6.20
CA GLY A 358 -9.28 -17.57 -5.79
C GLY A 358 -8.31 -18.27 -6.73
N TYR A 359 -8.43 -18.05 -8.04
CA TYR A 359 -7.49 -18.58 -9.03
C TYR A 359 -6.12 -17.90 -8.97
N ILE A 360 -6.06 -16.57 -8.74
CA ILE A 360 -4.80 -15.85 -8.50
C ILE A 360 -4.09 -16.41 -7.25
N GLN A 361 -4.82 -16.59 -6.15
CA GLN A 361 -4.31 -17.18 -4.91
C GLN A 361 -3.67 -18.55 -5.17
N ARG A 362 -4.36 -19.44 -5.89
CA ARG A 362 -3.84 -20.77 -6.25
C ARG A 362 -2.54 -20.68 -7.06
N ARG A 363 -2.48 -19.75 -8.03
CA ARG A 363 -1.29 -19.54 -8.87
C ARG A 363 -0.10 -19.02 -8.08
N LEU A 364 -0.32 -18.06 -7.18
CA LEU A 364 0.70 -17.52 -6.30
C LEU A 364 1.28 -18.61 -5.39
N VAL A 365 0.42 -19.43 -4.77
CA VAL A 365 0.87 -20.54 -3.91
C VAL A 365 1.69 -21.53 -4.72
N LYS A 366 1.21 -21.95 -5.89
CA LYS A 366 1.91 -22.94 -6.72
C LYS A 366 3.27 -22.45 -7.24
N ALA A 367 3.44 -21.16 -7.48
CA ALA A 367 4.70 -20.60 -7.92
C ALA A 367 5.73 -20.40 -6.79
N MET A 368 5.30 -20.41 -5.53
CA MET A 368 6.14 -20.07 -4.38
C MET A 368 6.12 -21.15 -3.28
N GLU A 369 5.49 -22.30 -3.51
CA GLU A 369 5.33 -23.32 -2.47
C GLU A 369 6.67 -23.89 -1.98
N ASP A 370 7.67 -23.98 -2.86
CA ASP A 370 8.97 -24.58 -2.57
C ASP A 370 10.01 -23.61 -2.01
N ILE A 371 9.62 -22.37 -1.68
CA ILE A 371 10.52 -21.32 -1.19
C ILE A 371 10.58 -21.36 0.33
N ILE A 372 11.77 -21.67 0.85
CA ILE A 372 12.01 -21.96 2.26
C ILE A 372 13.26 -21.21 2.74
N VAL A 373 13.26 -20.75 4.00
CA VAL A 373 14.46 -20.24 4.68
C VAL A 373 15.36 -21.42 5.08
N LYS A 374 16.60 -21.45 4.60
CA LYS A 374 17.57 -22.50 4.96
C LYS A 374 18.36 -22.12 6.21
N TYR A 375 19.04 -23.10 6.82
CA TYR A 375 19.81 -22.93 8.07
C TYR A 375 20.98 -21.94 7.98
N ASP A 376 21.42 -21.61 6.76
CA ASP A 376 22.41 -20.56 6.51
C ASP A 376 21.80 -19.15 6.45
N GLY A 377 20.48 -19.02 6.65
CA GLY A 377 19.74 -17.75 6.58
C GLY A 377 19.31 -17.36 5.16
N THR A 378 19.75 -18.11 4.14
CA THR A 378 19.39 -17.85 2.73
C THR A 378 17.98 -18.36 2.43
N VAL A 379 17.35 -17.77 1.43
CA VAL A 379 16.05 -18.22 0.90
C VAL A 379 16.30 -18.98 -0.40
N ARG A 380 15.84 -20.22 -0.46
CA ARG A 380 16.08 -21.09 -1.62
C ARG A 380 14.82 -21.80 -2.09
N ASN A 381 14.80 -22.17 -3.36
CA ASN A 381 13.79 -23.04 -3.97
C ASN A 381 14.17 -24.54 -3.79
N SER A 382 13.32 -25.44 -4.30
CA SER A 382 13.55 -26.90 -4.25
C SER A 382 14.77 -27.37 -5.04
N ALA A 383 15.18 -26.64 -6.08
CA ALA A 383 16.38 -26.92 -6.87
C ALA A 383 17.68 -26.48 -6.17
N GLY A 384 17.58 -25.66 -5.12
CA GLY A 384 18.71 -25.10 -4.39
C GLY A 384 19.21 -23.75 -4.93
N ASP A 385 18.50 -23.14 -5.88
CA ASP A 385 18.75 -21.78 -6.35
C ASP A 385 18.47 -20.79 -5.22
N VAL A 386 19.35 -19.80 -5.06
CA VAL A 386 19.20 -18.74 -4.07
C VAL A 386 18.31 -17.65 -4.65
N ILE A 387 17.15 -17.39 -4.02
CA ILE A 387 16.24 -16.31 -4.36
C ILE A 387 16.62 -15.03 -3.61
N GLN A 388 16.82 -15.15 -2.29
CA GLN A 388 17.38 -14.09 -1.44
C GLN A 388 18.58 -14.60 -0.66
N PHE A 389 19.60 -13.76 -0.53
CA PHE A 389 20.72 -14.04 0.38
C PHE A 389 20.30 -14.00 1.85
N LEU A 390 19.27 -13.23 2.17
CA LEU A 390 18.73 -13.12 3.52
C LEU A 390 17.24 -12.82 3.43
N TYR A 391 16.43 -13.51 4.24
CA TYR A 391 14.97 -13.35 4.21
C TYR A 391 14.56 -11.89 4.44
N GLY A 392 13.84 -11.32 3.47
CA GLY A 392 13.37 -9.94 3.52
C GLY A 392 14.47 -8.90 3.70
N GLU A 393 15.67 -9.19 3.21
CA GLU A 393 16.86 -8.32 3.19
C GLU A 393 17.44 -7.95 4.59
N ASP A 394 16.83 -8.41 5.69
CA ASP A 394 17.32 -8.16 7.07
C ASP A 394 17.32 -9.40 8.00
N GLY A 395 16.74 -10.54 7.56
CA GLY A 395 16.76 -11.81 8.29
C GLY A 395 15.78 -11.93 9.45
N MET A 396 14.82 -11.00 9.58
CA MET A 396 13.85 -10.97 10.68
C MET A 396 12.52 -11.61 10.29
N ASP A 397 11.85 -12.24 11.25
CA ASP A 397 10.46 -12.65 11.10
C ASP A 397 9.53 -11.43 11.04
N ALA A 398 8.55 -11.46 10.15
CA ALA A 398 7.54 -10.43 10.00
C ALA A 398 6.65 -10.27 11.24
N THR A 399 6.45 -11.33 12.04
CA THR A 399 5.55 -11.31 13.20
C THR A 399 6.02 -10.34 14.29
N TYR A 400 7.33 -10.28 14.55
CA TYR A 400 7.96 -9.50 15.63
C TYR A 400 8.40 -8.08 15.22
N VAL A 401 7.90 -7.59 14.09
CA VAL A 401 8.28 -6.28 13.53
C VAL A 401 7.21 -5.24 13.84
N GLU A 402 7.59 -4.09 14.39
CA GLU A 402 6.67 -3.02 14.74
C GLU A 402 6.97 -1.73 13.98
N SER A 403 5.96 -0.87 13.79
CA SER A 403 6.17 0.47 13.24
C SER A 403 6.86 1.37 14.26
N GLN A 404 8.05 1.87 13.91
CA GLN A 404 8.90 2.72 14.73
C GLN A 404 9.27 4.01 13.97
N LYS A 405 9.62 5.06 14.71
CA LYS A 405 10.00 6.36 14.14
C LYS A 405 11.49 6.60 14.28
N ILE A 406 12.16 6.86 13.16
CA ILE A 406 13.56 7.33 13.15
C ILE A 406 13.58 8.85 13.34
N ASP A 407 13.84 9.28 14.56
CA ASP A 407 13.80 10.69 14.95
C ASP A 407 14.87 11.53 14.18
N THR A 408 16.04 10.94 13.87
CA THR A 408 17.21 11.63 13.29
C THR A 408 17.03 12.11 11.86
N LEU A 409 16.12 11.51 11.10
CA LEU A 409 15.97 11.75 9.66
C LEU A 409 15.52 13.20 9.36
N ARG A 410 14.45 13.66 10.03
CA ARG A 410 13.86 15.00 9.80
C ARG A 410 14.38 16.10 10.72
N ASP A 411 15.15 15.78 11.75
CA ASP A 411 15.68 16.80 12.66
C ASP A 411 16.56 17.80 11.87
N SER A 412 16.38 19.11 12.14
CA SER A 412 17.27 20.16 11.63
C SER A 412 18.67 20.01 12.24
N LYS A 413 19.68 20.59 11.61
CA LYS A 413 21.07 20.53 12.12
C LYS A 413 21.19 21.02 13.57
N GLU A 414 20.52 22.12 13.89
CA GLU A 414 20.51 22.69 15.25
C GLU A 414 19.80 21.77 16.25
N LYS A 415 18.63 21.24 15.88
CA LYS A 415 17.86 20.34 16.74
C LYS A 415 18.61 19.03 16.97
N PHE A 416 19.25 18.50 15.93
CA PHE A 416 20.09 17.31 15.99
C PHE A 416 21.29 17.55 16.92
N ARG A 417 22.04 18.64 16.74
CA ARG A 417 23.15 19.00 17.64
C ARG A 417 22.67 19.14 19.09
N LYS A 418 21.57 19.86 19.32
CA LYS A 418 21.02 20.04 20.67
C LYS A 418 20.63 18.71 21.32
N ARG A 419 20.07 17.76 20.57
CA ARG A 419 19.62 16.46 21.08
C ARG A 419 20.76 15.47 21.34
N PHE A 420 21.79 15.46 20.50
CA PHE A 420 22.80 14.39 20.48
C PHE A 420 24.21 14.81 20.91
N HIS A 421 24.66 16.03 20.57
CA HIS A 421 26.04 16.46 20.82
C HIS A 421 26.30 16.71 22.31
N MET A 422 27.33 16.07 22.88
CA MET A 422 27.78 16.31 24.25
C MET A 422 29.08 17.11 24.24
N ASP A 423 28.99 18.40 24.59
CA ASP A 423 30.14 19.28 24.68
C ASP A 423 30.38 19.71 26.13
N PRO A 424 31.41 19.17 26.81
CA PRO A 424 31.72 19.53 28.20
C PRO A 424 32.06 21.01 28.39
N ASP A 425 32.47 21.73 27.33
CA ASP A 425 32.90 23.13 27.40
C ASP A 425 31.71 24.10 27.23
N GLU A 426 30.49 23.61 26.93
CA GLU A 426 29.30 24.44 26.73
C GLU A 426 28.76 24.99 28.08
N PRO A 427 28.48 26.31 28.20
CA PRO A 427 27.99 26.90 29.44
C PRO A 427 26.62 26.33 29.82
N GLY A 428 26.54 25.66 30.98
CA GLY A 428 25.33 24.98 31.46
C GLY A 428 25.22 23.51 31.04
N PHE A 429 26.28 22.91 30.50
CA PHE A 429 26.38 21.47 30.27
C PHE A 429 26.10 20.66 31.54
N GLY A 430 25.35 19.57 31.42
CA GLY A 430 25.01 18.66 32.53
C GLY A 430 24.03 19.21 33.57
N ARG A 431 23.55 20.47 33.44
CA ARG A 431 22.71 21.11 34.45
C ARG A 431 21.39 20.36 34.66
N GLY A 432 21.26 19.73 35.83
CA GLY A 432 20.05 19.03 36.28
C GLY A 432 19.97 17.53 35.97
N TRP A 433 20.96 16.94 35.29
CA TRP A 433 20.98 15.51 34.95
C TRP A 433 22.36 14.84 35.05
N MET A 434 23.43 15.58 35.34
CA MET A 434 24.76 15.05 35.70
C MET A 434 25.25 15.67 37.01
N SER A 435 26.12 14.97 37.74
CA SER A 435 26.83 15.55 38.88
C SER A 435 28.00 16.44 38.43
N GLU A 436 28.33 17.46 39.22
CA GLU A 436 29.47 18.35 38.93
C GLU A 436 30.80 17.59 38.88
N ALA A 437 30.92 16.48 39.60
CA ALA A 437 32.08 15.59 39.56
C ALA A 437 32.24 14.91 38.18
N GLN A 438 31.16 14.39 37.61
CA GLN A 438 31.17 13.78 36.28
C GLN A 438 31.43 14.82 35.18
N VAL A 439 30.86 16.02 35.31
CA VAL A 439 31.10 17.11 34.34
C VAL A 439 32.57 17.51 34.32
N ASN A 440 33.18 17.70 35.49
CA ASN A 440 34.61 18.03 35.58
C ASN A 440 35.51 16.90 35.07
N ASP A 441 35.14 15.64 35.31
CA ASP A 441 35.87 14.47 34.83
C ASP A 441 35.81 14.34 33.29
N LEU A 442 34.65 14.57 32.68
CA LEU A 442 34.51 14.63 31.22
C LEU A 442 35.24 15.84 30.62
N ALA A 443 35.25 16.98 31.31
CA ALA A 443 35.97 18.16 30.85
C ALA A 443 37.50 17.95 30.91
N ASN A 444 38.04 17.26 31.90
CA ASN A 444 39.49 17.13 32.07
C ASN A 444 40.10 15.88 31.41
N SER A 445 39.30 14.86 31.07
CA SER A 445 39.79 13.61 30.48
C SER A 445 39.75 13.63 28.95
N ALA A 446 40.92 13.59 28.31
CA ALA A 446 41.05 13.51 26.85
C ALA A 446 40.49 12.19 26.27
N GLU A 447 40.69 11.07 26.96
CA GLU A 447 40.21 9.75 26.53
C GLU A 447 38.67 9.69 26.47
N LYS A 448 38.00 10.24 27.47
CA LYS A 448 36.53 10.27 27.51
C LYS A 448 35.95 11.22 26.46
N ARG A 449 36.61 12.36 26.20
CA ARG A 449 36.26 13.26 25.09
C ARG A 449 36.36 12.56 23.73
N ALA A 450 37.40 11.75 23.52
CA ALA A 450 37.55 11.00 22.28
C ALA A 450 36.39 10.01 22.04
N LEU A 451 35.90 9.33 23.08
CA LEU A 451 34.74 8.43 22.98
C LEU A 451 33.43 9.17 22.68
N LEU A 452 33.22 10.36 23.27
CA LEU A 452 32.06 11.21 22.98
C LEU A 452 32.08 11.70 21.53
N GLU A 453 33.26 12.11 21.03
CA GLU A 453 33.43 12.52 19.64
C GLU A 453 33.23 11.35 18.68
N GLU A 454 33.72 10.13 19.02
CA GLU A 454 33.48 8.91 18.23
C GLU A 454 31.98 8.62 18.08
N GLU A 455 31.20 8.73 19.17
CA GLU A 455 29.74 8.56 19.14
C GLU A 455 29.08 9.61 18.24
N TRP A 456 29.49 10.89 18.37
CA TRP A 456 28.95 11.99 17.58
C TRP A 456 29.23 11.84 16.09
N GLU A 457 30.48 11.54 15.71
CA GLU A 457 30.86 11.26 14.32
C GLU A 457 30.07 10.07 13.76
N ARG A 458 29.83 9.04 14.57
CA ARG A 458 29.05 7.88 14.15
C ARG A 458 27.60 8.23 13.87
N LEU A 459 26.97 9.03 14.73
CA LEU A 459 25.59 9.50 14.54
C LEU A 459 25.45 10.41 13.31
N LEU A 460 26.47 11.23 13.00
CA LEU A 460 26.51 12.03 11.78
C LEU A 460 26.57 11.15 10.53
N LYS A 461 27.43 10.13 10.52
CA LYS A 461 27.54 9.16 9.42
C LYS A 461 26.23 8.40 9.21
N ASP A 462 25.61 7.92 10.30
CA ASP A 462 24.32 7.24 10.23
C ASP A 462 23.22 8.17 9.68
N ARG A 463 23.20 9.45 10.07
CA ARG A 463 22.23 10.44 9.55
C ARG A 463 22.40 10.67 8.06
N GLU A 464 23.64 10.78 7.59
CA GLU A 464 23.95 10.92 6.16
C GLU A 464 23.52 9.69 5.36
N GLU A 465 23.85 8.50 5.87
CA GLU A 465 23.49 7.22 5.24
C GLU A 465 21.97 7.03 5.17
N LEU A 466 21.24 7.32 6.26
CA LEU A 466 19.77 7.28 6.30
C LEU A 466 19.12 8.26 5.32
N ARG A 467 19.69 9.46 5.15
CA ARG A 467 19.16 10.46 4.20
C ARG A 467 19.42 10.05 2.75
N ARG A 468 20.49 9.30 2.49
CA ARG A 468 20.79 8.73 1.18
C ARG A 468 19.84 7.58 0.83
N THR A 469 19.56 6.69 1.78
CA THR A 469 18.67 5.53 1.55
C THR A 469 17.19 5.93 1.55
N MET A 470 16.77 6.80 2.48
CA MET A 470 15.39 7.25 2.65
C MET A 470 15.18 8.67 2.10
N SER A 471 15.31 8.81 0.78
CA SER A 471 15.22 10.12 0.09
C SER A 471 13.86 10.82 0.20
N THR A 472 12.78 10.07 0.46
CA THR A 472 11.42 10.62 0.66
C THR A 472 11.23 11.29 2.03
N GLY A 473 12.14 11.04 2.97
CA GLY A 473 12.04 11.59 4.33
C GLY A 473 10.89 11.00 5.16
N ASP A 474 10.38 9.82 4.83
CA ASP A 474 9.44 9.11 5.71
C ASP A 474 10.16 8.61 6.95
N GLN A 475 9.64 8.92 8.14
CA GLN A 475 10.26 8.52 9.41
C GLN A 475 9.75 7.19 9.93
N ASN A 476 8.59 6.73 9.45
CA ASN A 476 7.99 5.49 9.90
C ASN A 476 8.67 4.34 9.18
N VAL A 477 9.26 3.44 9.96
CA VAL A 477 9.91 2.21 9.47
C VAL A 477 9.38 1.03 10.26
N HIS A 478 9.37 -0.14 9.64
CA HIS A 478 9.00 -1.38 10.30
C HIS A 478 10.28 -2.08 10.75
N LEU A 479 10.55 -2.08 12.05
CA LEU A 479 11.77 -2.65 12.64
C LEU A 479 11.42 -3.52 13.86
N PRO A 480 12.21 -4.58 14.14
CA PRO A 480 12.01 -5.39 15.34
C PRO A 480 12.30 -4.58 16.61
N VAL A 481 11.85 -5.09 17.75
CA VAL A 481 12.15 -4.55 19.09
C VAL A 481 11.74 -3.08 19.27
N ASN A 482 10.55 -2.85 19.85
CA ASN A 482 10.07 -1.49 20.11
C ASN A 482 10.85 -0.79 21.25
N LEU A 483 11.86 0.00 20.88
CA LEU A 483 12.79 0.62 21.84
C LEU A 483 12.10 1.65 22.74
N LYS A 484 11.14 2.41 22.22
CA LYS A 484 10.41 3.43 22.99
C LYS A 484 9.62 2.77 24.14
N ARG A 485 9.02 1.61 23.86
CA ARG A 485 8.27 0.85 24.87
C ARG A 485 9.19 0.25 25.93
N ILE A 486 10.30 -0.38 25.54
CA ILE A 486 11.28 -0.96 26.47
C ILE A 486 11.84 0.11 27.41
N ILE A 487 12.21 1.27 26.88
CA ILE A 487 12.72 2.39 27.70
C ILE A 487 11.66 2.86 28.69
N TRP A 488 10.40 2.96 28.27
CA TRP A 488 9.32 3.39 29.16
C TRP A 488 9.04 2.36 30.26
N ASN A 489 9.08 1.06 29.94
CA ASN A 489 8.98 -0.02 30.92
C ASN A 489 10.12 0.08 31.95
N ALA A 490 11.36 0.33 31.50
CA ALA A 490 12.51 0.51 32.39
C ALA A 490 12.32 1.69 33.35
N GLN A 491 11.80 2.83 32.85
CA GLN A 491 11.53 4.01 33.67
C GLN A 491 10.50 3.74 34.77
N ASN A 492 9.46 2.96 34.46
CA ASN A 492 8.41 2.61 35.39
C ASN A 492 8.87 1.58 36.44
N ASN A 493 9.63 0.57 36.01
CA ASN A 493 10.11 -0.51 36.88
C ASN A 493 11.17 -0.03 37.88
N TYR A 494 12.12 0.79 37.44
CA TYR A 494 13.27 1.19 38.26
C TYR A 494 13.12 2.58 38.91
N ARG A 495 12.01 3.30 38.65
CA ARG A 495 11.73 4.71 38.99
C ARG A 495 12.82 5.68 38.48
N LYS A 496 12.41 6.85 37.97
CA LYS A 496 13.34 7.94 37.62
C LYS A 496 14.22 8.28 38.84
N VAL A 497 15.50 8.58 38.59
CA VAL A 497 16.31 9.33 39.56
C VAL A 497 15.54 10.62 39.83
N LYS A 498 14.94 10.74 41.02
CA LYS A 498 14.21 11.95 41.42
C LYS A 498 15.19 13.12 41.43
N ASP A 499 14.69 14.31 41.09
CA ASP A 499 15.49 15.54 41.02
C ASP A 499 16.42 15.67 42.23
N ALA A 500 17.69 15.97 41.95
CA ALA A 500 18.73 16.27 42.92
C ALA A 500 18.41 17.48 43.84
N SER A 501 17.29 18.17 43.61
CA SER A 501 16.75 19.24 44.45
C SER A 501 15.94 18.74 45.66
N SER A 502 15.55 17.47 45.69
CA SER A 502 14.96 16.86 46.88
C SER A 502 16.06 16.29 47.77
N GLY A 503 16.39 16.99 48.86
CA GLY A 503 17.51 16.71 49.78
C GLY A 503 17.43 15.40 50.58
N GLY A 504 16.94 14.32 49.99
CA GLY A 504 16.98 12.97 50.54
C GLY A 504 18.17 12.20 49.99
N SER A 505 19.26 12.15 50.76
CA SER A 505 20.38 11.22 50.55
C SER A 505 19.87 9.77 50.45
N ARG A 506 20.06 9.10 49.31
CA ARG A 506 20.19 7.63 49.18
C ARG A 506 21.04 7.30 47.94
N GLY A 507 22.18 6.64 48.16
CA GLY A 507 23.16 6.26 47.16
C GLY A 507 22.63 5.26 46.13
N GLY A 508 22.33 5.76 44.93
CA GLY A 508 22.34 4.96 43.71
C GLY A 508 23.58 5.33 42.90
N GLU A 509 24.21 4.34 42.27
CA GLU A 509 25.30 4.58 41.32
C GLU A 509 24.79 5.48 40.19
N GLU A 510 25.53 6.55 39.89
CA GLU A 510 25.22 7.44 38.77
C GLU A 510 25.67 6.80 37.46
N LEU A 511 24.80 6.82 36.44
CA LEU A 511 25.14 6.33 35.10
C LEU A 511 26.22 7.23 34.48
N GLN A 512 27.29 6.63 33.97
CA GLN A 512 28.37 7.33 33.29
C GLN A 512 28.17 7.28 31.78
N ALA A 513 28.42 8.38 31.07
CA ALA A 513 28.31 8.45 29.62
C ALA A 513 29.19 7.40 28.91
N VAL A 514 30.41 7.18 29.41
CA VAL A 514 31.36 6.18 28.88
C VAL A 514 30.78 4.78 28.95
N HIS A 515 30.19 4.42 30.10
CA HIS A 515 29.56 3.12 30.29
C HIS A 515 28.39 2.89 29.31
N VAL A 516 27.62 3.95 28.99
CA VAL A 516 26.55 3.87 27.98
C VAL A 516 27.12 3.54 26.60
N ILE A 517 28.15 4.29 26.16
CA ILE A 517 28.76 4.12 24.83
C ILE A 517 29.38 2.73 24.69
N GLU A 518 30.16 2.29 25.67
CA GLU A 518 30.81 0.97 25.66
C GLU A 518 29.79 -0.17 25.68
N SER A 519 28.74 -0.06 26.50
CA SER A 519 27.69 -1.07 26.59
C SER A 519 26.88 -1.19 25.30
N VAL A 520 26.52 -0.05 24.68
CA VAL A 520 25.83 -0.06 23.37
C VAL A 520 26.73 -0.66 22.30
N LYS A 521 28.03 -0.30 22.26
CA LYS A 521 29.00 -0.87 21.31
C LYS A 521 29.17 -2.38 21.49
N SER A 522 29.27 -2.84 22.73
CA SER A 522 29.35 -4.26 23.08
C SER A 522 28.09 -5.02 22.67
N MET A 523 26.91 -4.50 23.00
CA MET A 523 25.62 -5.08 22.62
C MET A 523 25.51 -5.21 21.10
N LEU A 524 25.76 -4.13 20.35
CA LEU A 524 25.66 -4.14 18.88
C LEU A 524 26.60 -5.16 18.24
N ASN A 525 27.79 -5.39 18.80
CA ASN A 525 28.71 -6.44 18.33
C ASN A 525 28.19 -7.85 18.61
N GLY A 526 27.36 -8.05 19.63
CA GLY A 526 26.71 -9.32 19.95
C GLY A 526 25.47 -9.64 19.11
N LEU A 527 24.89 -8.63 18.43
CA LEU A 527 23.72 -8.80 17.56
C LEU A 527 24.16 -9.31 16.18
N VAL A 528 24.17 -10.62 16.01
CA VAL A 528 24.58 -11.30 14.77
C VAL A 528 23.35 -11.88 14.05
N VAL A 529 23.22 -11.57 12.76
CA VAL A 529 22.22 -12.16 11.85
C VAL A 529 22.91 -13.13 10.89
N VAL A 530 23.99 -12.67 10.24
CA VAL A 530 24.84 -13.46 9.35
C VAL A 530 26.09 -13.89 10.13
N PRO A 531 26.22 -15.18 10.50
CA PRO A 531 27.41 -15.67 11.17
C PRO A 531 28.58 -15.79 10.19
N GLY A 532 29.75 -15.27 10.57
CA GLY A 532 30.97 -15.42 9.77
C GLY A 532 32.08 -14.46 10.21
N ARG A 533 33.32 -14.76 9.81
CA ARG A 533 34.51 -13.91 10.08
C ARG A 533 35.22 -13.47 8.81
N ASP A 534 34.82 -14.02 7.66
CA ASP A 534 35.31 -13.62 6.35
C ASP A 534 34.78 -12.23 5.98
N ALA A 535 35.47 -11.56 5.06
CA ALA A 535 35.17 -10.18 4.68
C ALA A 535 33.74 -10.02 4.13
N LEU A 536 33.24 -11.04 3.41
CA LEU A 536 31.91 -11.00 2.80
C LEU A 536 30.81 -11.12 3.86
N SER A 537 30.94 -12.07 4.79
CA SER A 537 29.98 -12.21 5.91
C SER A 537 29.95 -10.98 6.81
N VAL A 538 31.10 -10.34 7.06
CA VAL A 538 31.16 -9.09 7.84
C VAL A 538 30.45 -7.95 7.11
N GLU A 539 30.60 -7.85 5.79
CA GLU A 539 29.87 -6.88 4.98
C GLU A 539 28.37 -7.17 4.92
N ALA A 540 27.98 -8.43 4.73
CA ALA A 540 26.58 -8.85 4.72
C ALA A 540 25.90 -8.57 6.07
N GLN A 541 26.55 -8.88 7.18
CA GLN A 541 26.07 -8.57 8.52
C GLN A 541 25.90 -7.07 8.72
N ARG A 542 26.88 -6.27 8.27
CA ARG A 542 26.78 -4.80 8.33
C ARG A 542 25.56 -4.32 7.57
N ASN A 543 25.34 -4.80 6.35
CA ASN A 543 24.26 -4.36 5.47
C ASN A 543 22.87 -4.77 6.00
N ALA A 544 22.74 -5.97 6.56
CA ALA A 544 21.49 -6.46 7.15
C ALA A 544 21.02 -5.64 8.35
N THR A 545 21.94 -5.03 9.12
CA THR A 545 21.61 -4.36 10.38
C THR A 545 21.70 -2.83 10.35
N ILE A 546 22.02 -2.20 9.21
CA ILE A 546 22.24 -0.74 9.10
C ILE A 546 21.09 0.05 9.73
N LEU A 547 19.85 -0.24 9.33
CA LEU A 547 18.66 0.50 9.77
C LEU A 547 18.39 0.31 11.27
N PHE A 548 18.46 -0.93 11.75
CA PHE A 548 18.24 -1.23 13.16
C PHE A 548 19.35 -0.63 14.04
N PHE A 549 20.61 -0.73 13.63
CA PHE A 549 21.74 -0.18 14.38
C PHE A 549 21.71 1.35 14.42
N ALA A 550 21.32 2.00 13.32
CA ALA A 550 21.12 3.45 13.29
C ALA A 550 19.98 3.87 14.25
N LEU A 551 18.88 3.11 14.30
CA LEU A 551 17.81 3.35 15.27
C LEU A 551 18.33 3.20 16.70
N VAL A 552 18.96 2.07 17.04
CA VAL A 552 19.47 1.78 18.38
C VAL A 552 20.45 2.86 18.84
N ARG A 553 21.44 3.23 18.00
CA ARG A 553 22.41 4.29 18.32
C ARG A 553 21.71 5.64 18.50
N SER A 554 20.71 5.95 17.68
CA SER A 554 19.95 7.20 17.82
C SER A 554 19.03 7.24 19.05
N THR A 555 18.57 6.10 19.55
CA THR A 555 17.72 6.04 20.74
C THR A 555 18.53 5.96 22.01
N LEU A 556 19.58 5.13 22.04
CA LEU A 556 20.39 4.84 23.22
C LEU A 556 21.67 5.69 23.27
N SER A 557 21.67 6.87 22.65
CA SER A 557 22.82 7.77 22.74
C SER A 557 23.03 8.26 24.18
N ALA A 558 24.28 8.48 24.56
CA ALA A 558 24.63 8.86 25.94
C ALA A 558 23.81 10.08 26.43
N LYS A 559 23.69 11.11 25.58
CA LYS A 559 22.91 12.32 25.90
C LYS A 559 21.43 12.04 26.13
N ARG A 560 20.78 11.23 25.29
CA ARG A 560 19.34 10.95 25.42
C ARG A 560 19.05 10.09 26.63
N VAL A 561 19.85 9.05 26.85
CA VAL A 561 19.71 8.15 27.99
C VAL A 561 19.82 8.91 29.32
N MET A 562 20.78 9.83 29.43
CA MET A 562 21.02 10.58 30.66
C MET A 562 20.07 11.79 30.80
N SER A 563 19.84 12.56 29.73
CA SER A 563 19.08 13.82 29.79
C SER A 563 17.56 13.63 29.61
N GLU A 564 17.14 12.93 28.56
CA GLU A 564 15.71 12.73 28.21
C GLU A 564 15.10 11.61 29.05
N PHE A 565 15.74 10.43 29.08
CA PHE A 565 15.17 9.25 29.71
C PHE A 565 15.50 9.13 31.20
N ARG A 566 16.62 9.71 31.64
CA ARG A 566 17.10 9.70 33.03
C ARG A 566 17.13 8.29 33.64
N LEU A 567 17.75 7.35 32.92
CA LEU A 567 17.88 5.95 33.35
C LEU A 567 18.95 5.78 34.44
N SER A 568 18.72 4.85 35.37
CA SER A 568 19.74 4.37 36.31
C SER A 568 20.62 3.29 35.67
N PRO A 569 21.82 2.97 36.23
CA PRO A 569 22.66 1.88 35.72
C PRO A 569 21.94 0.54 35.63
N ALA A 570 21.17 0.18 36.67
CA ALA A 570 20.38 -1.05 36.67
C ALA A 570 19.29 -1.04 35.59
N ALA A 571 18.59 0.10 35.41
CA ALA A 571 17.57 0.23 34.37
C ALA A 571 18.18 0.14 32.96
N PHE A 572 19.34 0.78 32.74
CA PHE A 572 20.03 0.75 31.47
C PHE A 572 20.55 -0.66 31.13
N ASN A 573 21.16 -1.36 32.08
CA ASN A 573 21.61 -2.75 31.87
C ASN A 573 20.43 -3.69 31.57
N TRP A 574 19.27 -3.46 32.20
CA TRP A 574 18.05 -4.18 31.88
C TRP A 574 17.58 -3.90 30.44
N VAL A 575 17.58 -2.63 29.99
CA VAL A 575 17.23 -2.28 28.61
C VAL A 575 18.15 -2.98 27.59
N ILE A 576 19.46 -2.99 27.84
CA ILE A 576 20.44 -3.64 26.96
C ILE A 576 20.16 -5.16 26.86
N GLY A 577 19.95 -5.83 27.98
CA GLY A 577 19.63 -7.26 28.00
C GLY A 577 18.30 -7.59 27.31
N GLU A 578 17.29 -6.76 27.48
CA GLU A 578 15.97 -6.94 26.85
C GLU A 578 16.03 -6.74 25.33
N VAL A 579 16.80 -5.74 24.85
CA VAL A 579 17.02 -5.51 23.42
C VAL A 579 17.74 -6.70 22.80
N GLU A 580 18.78 -7.23 23.43
CA GLU A 580 19.50 -8.41 22.94
C GLU A 580 18.62 -9.65 22.87
N SER A 581 17.85 -9.93 23.93
CA SER A 581 16.95 -11.07 24.01
C SER A 581 15.87 -11.01 22.92
N ARG A 582 15.16 -9.88 22.80
CA ARG A 582 14.07 -9.72 21.82
C ARG A 582 14.58 -9.73 20.39
N PHE A 583 15.77 -9.19 20.13
CA PHE A 583 16.36 -9.24 18.79
C PHE A 583 16.62 -10.69 18.34
N LYS A 584 17.13 -11.55 19.23
CA LYS A 584 17.35 -12.97 18.92
C LYS A 584 16.04 -13.73 18.67
N VAL A 585 14.97 -13.39 19.41
CA VAL A 585 13.64 -13.97 19.20
C VAL A 585 13.04 -13.54 17.86
N ALA A 586 13.34 -12.32 17.40
CA ALA A 586 12.81 -11.77 16.15
C ALA A 586 13.48 -12.33 14.88
N LEU A 587 14.54 -13.14 14.99
CA LEU A 587 15.20 -13.75 13.83
C LEU A 587 14.26 -14.75 13.14
N ALA A 588 14.33 -14.80 11.81
CA ALA A 588 13.52 -15.73 11.04
C ALA A 588 13.94 -17.19 11.33
N PRO A 589 12.98 -18.08 11.70
CA PRO A 589 13.30 -19.46 11.97
C PRO A 589 13.65 -20.20 10.67
N PRO A 590 14.79 -20.93 10.62
CA PRO A 590 15.09 -21.82 9.51
C PRO A 590 14.03 -22.92 9.35
N GLY A 591 13.78 -23.32 8.10
CA GLY A 591 12.74 -24.27 7.73
C GLY A 591 11.38 -23.61 7.44
N ASP A 592 11.20 -22.32 7.72
CA ASP A 592 9.91 -21.67 7.52
C ASP A 592 9.51 -21.56 6.04
N GLY A 593 8.25 -21.88 5.75
CA GLY A 593 7.66 -21.97 4.41
C GLY A 593 7.24 -20.62 3.86
N ILE A 594 8.17 -19.65 3.86
CA ILE A 594 7.88 -18.24 3.63
C ILE A 594 7.21 -17.94 2.28
N GLY A 595 7.43 -18.75 1.24
CA GLY A 595 6.79 -18.52 -0.06
C GLY A 595 5.29 -18.77 -0.03
N THR A 596 4.83 -19.77 0.73
CA THR A 596 3.39 -20.00 0.93
C THR A 596 2.76 -18.89 1.77
N VAL A 597 3.46 -18.41 2.81
CA VAL A 597 3.03 -17.29 3.65
C VAL A 597 2.94 -16.01 2.82
N ALA A 598 3.92 -15.74 1.96
CA ALA A 598 3.93 -14.59 1.06
C ALA A 598 2.78 -14.66 0.04
N ALA A 599 2.53 -15.83 -0.56
CA ALA A 599 1.43 -16.03 -1.50
C ALA A 599 0.07 -15.72 -0.87
N GLN A 600 -0.18 -16.25 0.33
CA GLN A 600 -1.39 -15.99 1.11
C GLN A 600 -1.51 -14.54 1.54
N SER A 601 -0.41 -13.95 1.98
CA SER A 601 -0.36 -12.55 2.44
C SER A 601 -0.69 -11.54 1.33
N ILE A 602 -0.44 -11.91 0.06
CA ILE A 602 -0.74 -11.08 -1.11
C ILE A 602 -2.13 -11.36 -1.67
N GLY A 603 -2.54 -12.63 -1.74
CA GLY A 603 -3.82 -12.96 -2.37
C GLY A 603 -5.04 -12.79 -1.45
N GLU A 604 -4.90 -12.87 -0.12
CA GLU A 604 -6.01 -12.54 0.81
C GLU A 604 -6.47 -11.07 0.64
N PRO A 605 -5.60 -10.04 0.69
CA PRO A 605 -6.00 -8.66 0.42
C PRO A 605 -6.55 -8.47 -1.00
N ALA A 606 -6.06 -9.26 -1.97
CA ALA A 606 -6.60 -9.21 -3.32
C ALA A 606 -8.07 -9.60 -3.39
N THR A 607 -8.55 -10.48 -2.51
CA THR A 607 -9.99 -10.76 -2.39
C THR A 607 -10.75 -9.54 -1.86
N GLN A 608 -10.19 -8.79 -0.91
CA GLN A 608 -10.84 -7.60 -0.32
C GLN A 608 -10.89 -6.41 -1.29
N MET A 609 -9.84 -6.21 -2.10
CA MET A 609 -9.77 -5.15 -3.11
C MET A 609 -10.95 -5.15 -4.10
N THR A 610 -11.58 -6.31 -4.29
CA THR A 610 -12.71 -6.50 -5.20
C THR A 610 -13.97 -5.75 -4.74
N LEU A 611 -14.12 -5.58 -3.43
CA LEU A 611 -15.29 -5.01 -2.76
C LEU A 611 -15.17 -3.50 -2.57
N ASN A 612 -13.96 -2.97 -2.38
CA ASN A 612 -13.76 -1.56 -2.03
C ASN A 612 -13.51 -0.63 -3.23
N THR A 613 -13.24 -1.16 -4.43
CA THR A 613 -13.01 -0.34 -5.64
C THR A 613 -14.20 0.57 -5.98
N PHE A 614 -15.40 0.24 -5.48
CA PHE A 614 -16.64 0.99 -5.68
C PHE A 614 -16.67 2.38 -5.04
N HIS A 615 -16.00 2.57 -3.90
CA HIS A 615 -16.07 3.84 -3.17
C HIS A 615 -15.25 4.97 -3.81
N PHE A 616 -14.29 4.62 -4.68
CA PHE A 616 -13.37 5.56 -5.32
C PHE A 616 -13.63 5.76 -6.83
N ALA A 617 -14.60 5.04 -7.39
CA ALA A 617 -15.04 5.17 -8.77
C ALA A 617 -15.71 6.54 -8.99
N GLY A 618 -14.94 7.51 -9.50
CA GLY A 618 -15.41 8.87 -9.83
C GLY A 618 -14.54 10.02 -9.35
N VAL A 619 -13.42 9.77 -8.65
CA VAL A 619 -12.56 10.83 -8.08
C VAL A 619 -11.24 11.04 -8.86
N SER A 620 -10.85 10.09 -9.72
CA SER A 620 -9.57 10.20 -10.45
C SER A 620 -9.77 10.79 -11.84
N ALA A 621 -9.05 11.88 -12.12
CA ALA A 621 -8.89 12.45 -13.45
C ALA A 621 -8.12 11.53 -14.43
N LYS A 622 -7.51 10.45 -13.94
CA LYS A 622 -6.69 9.49 -14.69
C LYS A 622 -7.40 8.12 -14.70
N ASN A 623 -7.76 7.63 -15.88
CA ASN A 623 -8.30 6.27 -16.08
C ASN A 623 -7.15 5.25 -15.99
N VAL A 624 -6.52 5.08 -14.81
CA VAL A 624 -5.52 4.02 -14.60
C VAL A 624 -6.26 2.75 -14.19
N THR A 625 -5.93 1.60 -14.78
CA THR A 625 -6.40 0.31 -14.26
C THR A 625 -5.85 0.08 -12.87
N LEU A 626 -6.72 -0.10 -11.89
CA LEU A 626 -6.37 -0.36 -10.49
C LEU A 626 -7.05 -1.65 -9.99
N GLY A 627 -6.67 -2.09 -8.80
CA GLY A 627 -7.21 -3.29 -8.15
C GLY A 627 -6.83 -4.59 -8.85
N VAL A 628 -7.71 -5.59 -8.76
CA VAL A 628 -7.48 -6.96 -9.27
C VAL A 628 -7.14 -7.02 -10.77
N PRO A 629 -7.79 -6.25 -11.67
CA PRO A 629 -7.40 -6.23 -13.07
C PRO A 629 -5.93 -5.85 -13.30
N ARG A 630 -5.42 -4.87 -12.54
CA ARG A 630 -4.02 -4.45 -12.62
C ARG A 630 -3.08 -5.50 -12.03
N LEU A 631 -3.46 -6.08 -10.89
CA LEU A 631 -2.71 -7.20 -10.30
C LEU A 631 -2.56 -8.36 -11.30
N LYS A 632 -3.64 -8.69 -12.03
CA LYS A 632 -3.62 -9.71 -13.08
C LYS A 632 -2.68 -9.35 -14.24
N GLU A 633 -2.65 -8.08 -14.67
CA GLU A 633 -1.72 -7.61 -15.71
C GLU A 633 -0.26 -7.77 -15.28
N LEU A 634 0.07 -7.42 -14.03
CA LEU A 634 1.43 -7.52 -13.47
C LEU A 634 1.87 -8.98 -13.33
N ILE A 635 1.05 -9.82 -12.71
CA ILE A 635 1.34 -11.25 -12.47
C ILE A 635 1.45 -12.03 -13.80
N ASN A 636 0.63 -11.68 -14.80
CA ASN A 636 0.67 -12.31 -16.12
C ASN A 636 1.77 -11.74 -17.02
N ILE A 637 2.37 -10.61 -16.67
CA ILE A 637 3.33 -9.88 -17.50
C ILE A 637 2.72 -9.61 -18.89
N ALA A 638 1.56 -8.94 -18.88
CA ALA A 638 0.80 -8.69 -20.09
C ALA A 638 1.58 -7.80 -21.08
N LYS A 639 1.73 -8.26 -22.33
CA LYS A 639 2.40 -7.50 -23.40
C LYS A 639 1.67 -6.22 -23.81
N LYS A 640 0.34 -6.24 -23.72
CA LYS A 640 -0.53 -5.09 -24.00
C LYS A 640 -1.34 -4.81 -22.75
N ILE A 641 -0.88 -3.83 -21.97
CA ILE A 641 -1.60 -3.34 -20.80
C ILE A 641 -2.72 -2.39 -21.25
N LYS A 642 -3.82 -2.31 -20.48
CA LYS A 642 -4.96 -1.47 -20.86
C LYS A 642 -4.63 0.01 -20.83
N THR A 643 -3.84 0.45 -19.84
CA THR A 643 -3.54 1.86 -19.60
C THR A 643 -2.03 2.08 -19.46
N PRO A 644 -1.26 2.03 -20.57
CA PRO A 644 0.16 2.34 -20.57
C PRO A 644 0.39 3.83 -20.27
N SER A 645 1.31 4.12 -19.36
CA SER A 645 1.57 5.49 -18.90
C SER A 645 3.01 5.63 -18.39
N LEU A 646 3.66 6.72 -18.78
CA LEU A 646 4.90 7.20 -18.19
C LEU A 646 4.59 8.30 -17.18
N THR A 647 5.36 8.37 -16.10
CA THR A 647 5.46 9.54 -15.24
C THR A 647 6.82 10.18 -15.50
N VAL A 648 6.79 11.32 -16.19
CA VAL A 648 7.95 12.04 -16.70
C VAL A 648 8.26 13.21 -15.77
N ALA A 649 9.46 13.16 -15.19
CA ALA A 649 9.97 14.25 -14.37
C ALA A 649 10.64 15.28 -15.28
N LEU A 650 10.40 16.56 -15.03
CA LEU A 650 11.07 17.65 -15.74
C LEU A 650 12.39 17.99 -15.04
N ARG A 651 13.31 18.62 -15.79
CA ARG A 651 14.48 19.27 -15.19
C ARG A 651 14.04 20.30 -14.15
N LYS A 652 14.81 20.41 -13.06
CA LYS A 652 14.46 21.23 -11.88
C LYS A 652 14.15 22.69 -12.22
N ASP A 653 14.83 23.25 -13.23
CA ASP A 653 14.64 24.64 -13.66
C ASP A 653 13.29 24.86 -14.36
N LEU A 654 12.78 23.84 -15.06
CA LEU A 654 11.53 23.88 -15.82
C LEU A 654 10.33 23.43 -14.98
N ALA A 655 10.57 22.61 -13.96
CA ALA A 655 9.52 21.97 -13.18
C ALA A 655 8.73 22.94 -12.28
N VAL A 656 9.23 24.17 -12.05
CA VAL A 656 8.54 25.17 -11.19
C VAL A 656 7.49 25.95 -11.99
N ASP A 657 7.75 26.21 -13.27
CA ASP A 657 6.86 27.03 -14.11
C ASP A 657 5.92 26.17 -14.97
N ARG A 658 4.61 26.40 -14.79
CA ARG A 658 3.56 25.72 -15.56
C ARG A 658 3.66 26.03 -17.07
N ALA A 659 4.07 27.23 -17.45
CA ALA A 659 4.16 27.62 -18.86
C ALA A 659 5.26 26.82 -19.58
N MET A 660 6.38 26.60 -18.91
CA MET A 660 7.47 25.76 -19.39
C MET A 660 7.08 24.28 -19.42
N ALA A 661 6.38 23.79 -18.40
CA ALA A 661 5.83 22.43 -18.41
C ALA A 661 4.88 22.21 -19.60
N LYS A 662 4.02 23.19 -19.95
CA LYS A 662 3.16 23.14 -21.14
C LYS A 662 3.98 23.12 -22.44
N HIS A 663 5.10 23.83 -22.49
CA HIS A 663 6.00 23.78 -23.65
C HIS A 663 6.64 22.39 -23.84
N VAL A 664 7.05 21.73 -22.76
CA VAL A 664 7.57 20.35 -22.84
C VAL A 664 6.45 19.37 -23.19
N GLN A 665 5.24 19.56 -22.64
CA GLN A 665 4.06 18.77 -22.99
C GLN A 665 3.83 18.74 -24.52
N SER A 666 3.81 19.91 -25.18
CA SER A 666 3.62 19.99 -26.63
C SER A 666 4.73 19.34 -27.46
N LYS A 667 5.95 19.25 -26.91
CA LYS A 667 7.08 18.58 -27.59
C LYS A 667 7.03 17.06 -27.49
N LEU A 668 6.45 16.52 -26.41
CA LEU A 668 6.37 15.08 -26.16
C LEU A 668 5.13 14.46 -26.82
N GLU A 669 4.02 15.19 -26.89
CA GLU A 669 2.75 14.70 -27.42
C GLU A 669 2.81 14.43 -28.93
N TYR A 670 2.59 13.18 -29.33
CA TYR A 670 2.61 12.76 -30.72
C TYR A 670 1.51 13.45 -31.52
N THR A 671 1.93 14.27 -32.48
CA THR A 671 1.05 15.10 -33.29
C THR A 671 1.26 14.76 -34.74
N THR A 672 0.23 14.15 -35.33
CA THR A 672 0.16 13.92 -36.78
C THR A 672 -0.62 15.03 -37.46
N LEU A 673 -0.46 15.13 -38.78
CA LEU A 673 -1.23 16.07 -39.61
C LEU A 673 -2.74 15.87 -39.46
N HIS A 674 -3.20 14.62 -39.29
CA HIS A 674 -4.62 14.33 -39.00
C HIS A 674 -5.16 15.03 -37.75
N SER A 675 -4.35 15.21 -36.72
CA SER A 675 -4.80 15.83 -35.46
C SER A 675 -4.99 17.35 -35.55
N VAL A 676 -4.42 17.98 -36.59
CA VAL A 676 -4.49 19.43 -36.82
C VAL A 676 -5.30 19.80 -38.07
N ALA A 677 -5.53 18.88 -39.00
CA ALA A 677 -6.35 19.08 -40.18
C ALA A 677 -7.84 19.19 -39.82
N ALA A 678 -8.47 20.28 -40.26
CA ALA A 678 -9.92 20.48 -40.22
C ALA A 678 -10.60 19.78 -41.41
N ALA A 679 -10.04 19.95 -42.61
CA ALA A 679 -10.52 19.33 -43.84
C ALA A 679 -9.37 19.16 -44.85
N SER A 680 -9.50 18.18 -45.73
CA SER A 680 -8.64 17.96 -46.90
C SER A 680 -9.48 17.88 -48.16
N GLU A 681 -9.05 18.56 -49.21
CA GLU A 681 -9.75 18.69 -50.48
C GLU A 681 -8.77 18.47 -51.63
N VAL A 682 -9.21 17.79 -52.68
CA VAL A 682 -8.43 17.63 -53.92
C VAL A 682 -9.11 18.45 -55.02
N TRP A 683 -8.37 19.39 -55.58
CA TRP A 683 -8.84 20.31 -56.62
C TRP A 683 -8.06 20.09 -57.92
N TYR A 684 -8.72 20.31 -59.05
CA TYR A 684 -8.05 20.44 -60.34
C TYR A 684 -7.82 21.93 -60.63
N ASP A 685 -6.57 22.38 -60.49
CA ASP A 685 -6.14 23.78 -60.62
C ASP A 685 -5.01 23.90 -61.67
N PRO A 686 -5.37 24.11 -62.95
CA PRO A 686 -4.46 23.91 -64.08
C PRO A 686 -3.36 24.97 -64.21
N ASP A 687 -3.55 26.15 -63.63
CA ASP A 687 -2.52 27.19 -63.57
C ASP A 687 -1.85 27.13 -62.19
N PRO A 688 -0.51 27.05 -62.10
CA PRO A 688 0.19 27.18 -60.83
C PRO A 688 0.27 28.61 -60.31
N THR A 689 0.22 29.60 -61.20
CA THR A 689 0.47 31.03 -60.90
C THR A 689 -0.79 31.83 -60.60
N ASP A 690 -1.95 31.37 -61.09
CA ASP A 690 -3.28 31.84 -60.69
C ASP A 690 -4.08 30.65 -60.14
N THR A 691 -5.22 30.90 -59.49
CA THR A 691 -6.02 29.83 -58.89
C THR A 691 -7.50 29.97 -59.23
N VAL A 692 -8.16 28.83 -59.40
CA VAL A 692 -9.64 28.74 -59.50
C VAL A 692 -10.31 29.04 -58.17
N ILE A 693 -9.60 28.88 -57.05
CA ILE A 693 -10.13 29.09 -55.69
C ILE A 693 -10.07 30.57 -55.33
N GLU A 694 -11.24 31.23 -55.24
CA GLU A 694 -11.33 32.68 -54.99
C GLU A 694 -10.67 33.10 -53.67
N GLU A 695 -10.78 32.26 -52.63
CA GLU A 695 -10.21 32.52 -51.29
C GLU A 695 -8.66 32.52 -51.30
N ASP A 696 -8.06 31.70 -52.16
CA ASP A 696 -6.61 31.46 -52.17
C ASP A 696 -5.89 32.46 -53.11
N LYS A 697 -6.65 33.22 -53.90
CA LYS A 697 -6.14 34.02 -55.03
C LYS A 697 -5.18 35.13 -54.63
N GLU A 698 -5.46 35.80 -53.53
CA GLU A 698 -4.64 36.90 -53.02
C GLU A 698 -3.28 36.39 -52.54
N PHE A 699 -3.24 35.30 -51.76
CA PHE A 699 -1.98 34.80 -51.22
C PHE A 699 -1.12 34.13 -52.29
N VAL A 700 -1.71 33.39 -53.22
CA VAL A 700 -0.95 32.68 -54.28
C VAL A 700 -0.25 33.67 -55.20
N ARG A 701 -0.92 34.76 -55.58
CA ARG A 701 -0.32 35.81 -56.38
C ARG A 701 0.82 36.50 -55.63
N SER A 702 0.61 36.80 -54.33
CA SER A 702 1.66 37.41 -53.51
C SER A 702 2.92 36.53 -53.39
N TYR A 703 2.75 35.20 -53.31
CA TYR A 703 3.85 34.24 -53.23
C TYR A 703 4.72 34.25 -54.51
N TYR A 704 4.10 34.32 -55.69
CA TYR A 704 4.82 34.34 -56.97
C TYR A 704 5.27 35.74 -57.43
N GLU A 705 4.79 36.82 -56.80
CA GLU A 705 5.27 38.19 -57.04
C GLU A 705 6.67 38.43 -56.45
N MET A 706 7.04 37.70 -55.39
CA MET A 706 8.37 37.70 -54.78
C MET A 706 8.81 36.25 -54.49
N PRO A 707 9.28 35.50 -55.51
CA PRO A 707 9.64 34.09 -55.34
C PRO A 707 10.91 33.95 -54.48
N ASP A 708 10.83 33.17 -53.41
CA ASP A 708 11.96 32.81 -52.54
C ASP A 708 12.77 31.60 -53.07
N GLU A 709 12.21 30.82 -54.00
CA GLU A 709 12.80 29.60 -54.59
C GLU A 709 12.72 29.59 -56.13
N ASP A 710 13.77 29.09 -56.80
CA ASP A 710 13.87 28.93 -58.27
C ASP A 710 13.16 27.65 -58.77
N VAL A 711 11.87 27.47 -58.45
CA VAL A 711 11.08 26.33 -58.94
C VAL A 711 10.34 26.71 -60.23
N ASP A 712 10.61 26.01 -61.33
CA ASP A 712 9.93 26.22 -62.61
C ASP A 712 8.45 25.78 -62.52
N PRO A 713 7.46 26.70 -62.66
CA PRO A 713 6.04 26.37 -62.57
C PRO A 713 5.58 25.32 -63.58
N SER A 714 6.31 25.13 -64.69
CA SER A 714 5.97 24.15 -65.72
C SER A 714 6.14 22.70 -65.28
N ARG A 715 6.83 22.45 -64.16
CA ARG A 715 7.05 21.12 -63.57
C ARG A 715 5.97 20.72 -62.56
N MET A 716 4.98 21.56 -62.29
CA MET A 716 3.96 21.29 -61.28
C MET A 716 2.73 20.59 -61.89
N SER A 717 2.23 19.56 -61.21
CA SER A 717 0.99 18.89 -61.58
C SER A 717 -0.23 19.86 -61.52
N PRO A 718 -1.22 19.69 -62.42
CA PRO A 718 -2.47 20.44 -62.36
C PRO A 718 -3.40 20.02 -61.21
N TRP A 719 -3.09 18.91 -60.51
CA TRP A 719 -3.85 18.48 -59.35
C TRP A 719 -3.26 19.06 -58.06
N LEU A 720 -4.13 19.64 -57.24
CA LEU A 720 -3.81 20.30 -55.99
C LEU A 720 -4.44 19.55 -54.81
N LEU A 721 -3.64 19.26 -53.79
CA LEU A 721 -4.14 18.90 -52.46
C LEU A 721 -4.17 20.15 -51.57
N ARG A 722 -5.37 20.54 -51.12
CA ARG A 722 -5.62 21.66 -50.22
C ARG A 722 -6.00 21.13 -48.85
N ILE A 723 -5.26 21.50 -47.82
CA ILE A 723 -5.52 21.11 -46.42
C ILE A 723 -5.82 22.37 -45.62
N GLU A 724 -7.01 22.43 -45.03
CA GLU A 724 -7.39 23.45 -44.06
C GLU A 724 -7.02 22.98 -42.65
N LEU A 725 -6.27 23.79 -41.93
CA LEU A 725 -5.78 23.48 -40.59
C LEU A 725 -6.61 24.20 -39.52
N ASN A 726 -6.88 23.52 -38.41
CA ASN A 726 -7.64 24.08 -37.30
C ASN A 726 -6.76 25.01 -36.45
N ARG A 727 -7.08 26.30 -36.45
CA ARG A 727 -6.36 27.35 -35.70
C ARG A 727 -6.30 27.09 -34.20
N GLU A 728 -7.36 26.59 -33.57
CA GLU A 728 -7.37 26.34 -32.12
C GLU A 728 -6.34 25.26 -31.75
N MET A 729 -6.27 24.20 -32.55
CA MET A 729 -5.31 23.10 -32.35
C MET A 729 -3.87 23.54 -32.64
N MET A 730 -3.67 24.38 -33.65
CA MET A 730 -2.35 24.96 -33.97
C MET A 730 -1.80 25.81 -32.83
N VAL A 731 -2.66 26.64 -32.22
CA VAL A 731 -2.29 27.48 -31.06
C VAL A 731 -2.03 26.62 -29.81
N ASP A 732 -2.88 25.65 -29.50
CA ASP A 732 -2.70 24.81 -28.31
C ASP A 732 -1.42 23.97 -28.39
N LYS A 733 -1.11 23.46 -29.59
CA LYS A 733 0.12 22.68 -29.87
C LYS A 733 1.35 23.52 -30.21
N LYS A 734 1.22 24.84 -30.29
CA LYS A 734 2.29 25.80 -30.65
C LYS A 734 3.03 25.43 -31.95
N LEU A 735 2.27 25.11 -32.99
CA LEU A 735 2.79 24.85 -34.33
C LEU A 735 2.64 26.10 -35.20
N LEU A 736 3.66 26.39 -36.01
CA LEU A 736 3.61 27.42 -37.05
C LEU A 736 3.39 26.75 -38.41
N MET A 737 2.79 27.46 -39.37
CA MET A 737 2.62 26.94 -40.73
C MET A 737 3.96 26.58 -41.39
N ALA A 738 5.00 27.38 -41.14
CA ALA A 738 6.35 27.12 -41.61
C ALA A 738 6.92 25.79 -41.09
N ASP A 739 6.70 25.46 -39.81
CA ASP A 739 7.17 24.20 -39.21
C ASP A 739 6.58 22.98 -39.94
N ILE A 740 5.30 23.07 -40.33
CA ILE A 740 4.58 22.00 -41.03
C ILE A 740 5.11 21.86 -42.45
N ALA A 741 5.27 22.97 -43.17
CA ALA A 741 5.78 22.96 -44.53
C ALA A 741 7.21 22.42 -44.60
N GLU A 742 8.10 22.84 -43.67
CA GLU A 742 9.46 22.32 -43.58
C GLU A 742 9.46 20.81 -43.33
N ARG A 743 8.59 20.32 -42.43
CA ARG A 743 8.49 18.89 -42.13
C ARG A 743 8.01 18.08 -43.33
N ILE A 744 7.09 18.61 -44.12
CA ILE A 744 6.61 17.97 -45.36
C ILE A 744 7.74 17.88 -46.38
N ASN A 745 8.46 18.98 -46.59
CA ASN A 745 9.60 19.01 -47.52
C ASN A 745 10.73 18.07 -47.08
N GLN A 746 10.95 17.91 -45.78
CA GLN A 746 11.94 16.95 -45.24
C GLN A 746 11.56 15.48 -45.50
N ASP A 747 10.28 15.11 -45.34
CA ASP A 747 9.85 13.71 -45.48
C ASP A 747 9.64 13.29 -46.94
N PHE A 748 9.23 14.21 -47.81
CA PHE A 748 8.90 13.92 -49.21
C PHE A 748 9.93 14.43 -50.23
N GLN A 749 11.03 15.05 -49.77
CA GLN A 749 12.11 15.59 -50.63
C GLN A 749 11.56 16.57 -51.70
N GLU A 750 12.37 16.96 -52.69
CA GLU A 750 12.00 17.91 -53.77
C GLU A 750 10.87 17.38 -54.71
N ASP A 751 10.15 16.31 -54.36
CA ASP A 751 9.06 15.73 -55.15
C ASP A 751 7.72 16.47 -54.93
N LEU A 752 7.61 17.27 -53.86
CA LEU A 752 6.42 18.04 -53.54
C LEU A 752 6.73 19.54 -53.44
N SER A 753 5.87 20.35 -54.06
CA SER A 753 5.83 21.79 -53.86
C SER A 753 4.77 22.12 -52.81
N CYS A 754 5.17 22.73 -51.70
CA CYS A 754 4.29 23.10 -50.60
C CYS A 754 4.19 24.62 -50.46
N ILE A 755 2.99 25.18 -50.59
CA ILE A 755 2.70 26.59 -50.40
C ILE A 755 1.75 26.73 -49.20
N PHE A 756 2.03 27.67 -48.31
CA PHE A 756 1.20 27.97 -47.16
C PHE A 756 0.93 29.47 -47.07
N ASN A 757 -0.13 29.85 -46.36
CA ASN A 757 -0.43 31.24 -46.05
C ASN A 757 0.07 31.63 -44.64
N ASP A 758 0.14 32.94 -44.37
CA ASP A 758 0.64 33.48 -43.10
C ASP A 758 -0.26 33.06 -41.91
N ASP A 759 0.35 32.77 -40.76
CA ASP A 759 -0.30 32.43 -39.48
C ASP A 759 -1.31 33.50 -39.02
N ASN A 760 -1.18 34.75 -39.51
CA ASN A 760 -2.12 35.84 -39.24
C ASN A 760 -3.44 35.74 -40.02
N SER A 761 -3.52 34.86 -41.03
CA SER A 761 -4.71 34.67 -41.87
C SER A 761 -5.88 34.10 -41.07
N GLU A 762 -7.12 34.39 -41.50
CA GLU A 762 -8.32 33.87 -40.83
C GLU A 762 -8.43 32.33 -40.94
N ARG A 763 -8.08 31.79 -42.11
CA ARG A 763 -7.98 30.35 -42.39
C ARG A 763 -6.53 29.97 -42.60
N LEU A 764 -6.10 28.87 -42.02
CA LEU A 764 -4.75 28.32 -42.21
C LEU A 764 -4.81 27.27 -43.31
N ILE A 765 -4.19 27.56 -44.45
CA ILE A 765 -4.34 26.78 -45.68
C ILE A 765 -2.96 26.32 -46.15
N LEU A 766 -2.88 25.04 -46.45
CA LEU A 766 -1.71 24.37 -46.99
C LEU A 766 -2.04 23.80 -48.37
N ARG A 767 -1.24 24.14 -49.37
CA ARG A 767 -1.39 23.73 -50.77
C ARG A 767 -0.19 22.88 -51.18
N ILE A 768 -0.46 21.65 -51.62
CA ILE A 768 0.57 20.69 -52.00
C ILE A 768 0.34 20.28 -53.46
N ARG A 769 1.38 20.38 -54.29
CA ARG A 769 1.41 19.89 -55.67
C ARG A 769 2.57 18.92 -55.86
N LEU A 770 2.40 17.97 -56.78
CA LEU A 770 3.46 17.06 -57.22
C LEU A 770 4.38 17.79 -58.20
N LEU A 771 5.70 17.58 -58.07
CA LEU A 771 6.70 18.02 -59.03
C LEU A 771 7.08 16.86 -59.95
N ASP A 772 7.05 17.11 -61.26
CA ASP A 772 7.54 16.15 -62.25
C ASP A 772 9.07 16.17 -62.25
N ASN A 773 9.67 15.02 -61.90
CA ASN A 773 11.10 14.79 -62.04
C ASN A 773 11.40 14.41 -63.49
N GLU A 774 12.09 15.29 -64.22
CA GLU A 774 12.58 15.00 -65.56
C GLU A 774 13.63 13.87 -65.52
N MET A 775 13.19 12.61 -65.64
CA MET A 775 13.91 11.50 -66.31
C MET A 775 13.04 10.23 -66.28
N GLY A 776 12.21 10.02 -67.30
CA GLY A 776 11.56 8.73 -67.51
C GLY A 776 10.32 8.71 -68.41
N ASP A 777 10.57 8.59 -69.71
CA ASP A 777 9.66 8.14 -70.79
C ASP A 777 8.56 9.10 -71.30
N LYS A 778 8.76 9.58 -72.53
CA LYS A 778 7.86 10.45 -73.29
C LYS A 778 6.75 9.70 -74.04
N ASP A 779 6.43 8.47 -73.65
CA ASP A 779 5.49 7.60 -74.37
C ASP A 779 4.27 7.11 -73.55
N ALA A 780 4.00 7.71 -72.39
CA ALA A 780 2.69 7.61 -71.74
C ALA A 780 1.99 8.98 -71.83
N GLY A 781 0.83 9.04 -72.49
CA GLY A 781 -0.04 10.22 -72.40
C GLY A 781 -0.40 10.52 -70.93
N PRO A 782 -0.79 11.75 -70.58
CA PRO A 782 -1.10 12.11 -69.19
C PRO A 782 -2.29 11.28 -68.73
N SER A 783 -2.05 10.23 -67.94
CA SER A 783 -3.11 9.49 -67.27
C SER A 783 -3.53 10.31 -66.06
N THR A 784 -4.31 11.38 -66.30
CA THR A 784 -4.88 12.28 -65.29
C THR A 784 -5.63 11.56 -64.17
N THR A 785 -6.04 10.31 -64.38
CA THR A 785 -6.68 9.44 -63.38
C THR A 785 -5.67 8.78 -62.40
N GLU A 786 -4.42 8.56 -62.82
CA GLU A 786 -3.39 7.97 -61.96
C GLU A 786 -2.90 8.97 -60.90
N ASP A 787 -2.76 10.24 -61.28
CA ASP A 787 -2.35 11.32 -60.38
C ASP A 787 -3.37 11.59 -59.26
N GLU A 788 -4.68 11.57 -59.57
CA GLU A 788 -5.74 11.75 -58.58
C GLU A 788 -5.74 10.62 -57.54
N VAL A 789 -5.58 9.37 -58.01
CA VAL A 789 -5.51 8.19 -57.12
C VAL A 789 -4.22 8.21 -56.30
N PHE A 790 -3.12 8.69 -56.88
CA PHE A 790 -1.86 8.88 -56.17
C PHE A 790 -1.98 9.95 -55.08
N LEU A 791 -2.58 11.10 -55.38
CA LEU A 791 -2.83 12.17 -54.40
C LEU A 791 -3.73 11.74 -53.25
N LYS A 792 -4.78 10.95 -53.50
CA LYS A 792 -5.62 10.38 -52.42
C LYS A 792 -4.87 9.38 -51.54
N LYS A 793 -3.95 8.60 -52.11
CA LYS A 793 -3.07 7.71 -51.35
C LYS A 793 -2.05 8.52 -50.55
N LEU A 794 -1.46 9.54 -51.16
CA LEU A 794 -0.53 10.47 -50.53
C LEU A 794 -1.21 11.19 -49.37
N GLU A 795 -2.41 11.72 -49.56
CA GLU A 795 -3.25 12.33 -48.53
C GLU A 795 -3.43 11.39 -47.33
N SER A 796 -3.87 10.15 -47.58
CA SER A 796 -4.08 9.17 -46.52
C SER A 796 -2.79 8.84 -45.76
N GLN A 797 -1.66 8.77 -46.48
CA GLN A 797 -0.33 8.55 -45.89
C GLN A 797 0.15 9.77 -45.10
N MET A 798 -0.01 10.99 -45.62
CA MET A 798 0.37 12.22 -44.95
C MET A 798 -0.43 12.44 -43.67
N LEU A 799 -1.75 12.25 -43.71
CA LEU A 799 -2.59 12.40 -42.53
C LEU A 799 -2.21 11.41 -41.42
N THR A 800 -1.90 10.15 -41.78
CA THR A 800 -1.64 9.09 -40.80
C THR A 800 -0.20 9.04 -40.31
N ASN A 801 0.78 9.19 -41.21
CA ASN A 801 2.19 8.90 -40.94
C ASN A 801 3.06 10.15 -40.76
N LEU A 802 2.65 11.32 -41.29
CA LEU A 802 3.45 12.54 -41.14
C LEU A 802 3.42 13.00 -39.68
N ALA A 803 4.52 12.72 -38.98
CA ALA A 803 4.76 13.20 -37.63
C ALA A 803 5.26 14.65 -37.68
N LEU A 804 4.43 15.59 -37.22
CA LEU A 804 4.80 16.99 -37.14
C LEU A 804 5.74 17.23 -35.96
N ARG A 805 5.36 16.75 -34.77
CA ARG A 805 6.11 16.82 -33.51
C ARG A 805 5.70 15.68 -32.59
N GLY A 806 6.47 15.47 -31.53
CA GLY A 806 6.18 14.46 -30.52
C GLY A 806 6.95 13.15 -30.71
N ILE A 807 6.85 12.31 -29.71
CA ILE A 807 7.49 11.00 -29.66
C ILE A 807 6.46 9.94 -30.05
N ALA A 808 6.85 8.99 -30.90
CA ALA A 808 5.95 7.92 -31.33
C ALA A 808 5.38 7.14 -30.13
N ASP A 809 4.16 6.63 -30.26
CA ASP A 809 3.40 5.92 -29.22
C ASP A 809 2.97 6.73 -27.98
N ILE A 810 3.28 8.03 -27.91
CA ILE A 810 2.80 8.94 -26.85
C ILE A 810 1.62 9.75 -27.36
N LYS A 811 0.40 9.26 -27.12
CA LYS A 811 -0.81 9.85 -27.70
C LYS A 811 -1.19 11.18 -27.07
N LYS A 812 -1.11 11.26 -25.74
CA LYS A 812 -1.51 12.42 -24.95
C LYS A 812 -0.58 12.59 -23.76
N VAL A 813 -0.41 13.83 -23.33
CA VAL A 813 0.40 14.16 -22.15
C VAL A 813 -0.42 15.05 -21.23
N PHE A 814 -0.46 14.71 -19.95
CA PHE A 814 -1.22 15.41 -18.91
C PHE A 814 -0.23 16.10 -17.96
N ILE A 815 -0.50 17.36 -17.62
CA ILE A 815 0.27 18.09 -16.61
C ILE A 815 -0.32 17.80 -15.23
N ARG A 816 0.53 17.41 -14.28
CA ARG A 816 0.14 17.17 -12.88
C ARG A 816 1.06 17.93 -11.94
N GLU A 817 0.45 18.60 -10.98
CA GLU A 817 1.17 19.16 -9.83
C GLU A 817 1.50 18.02 -8.85
N ALA A 818 2.78 17.83 -8.56
CA ALA A 818 3.24 16.80 -7.65
C ALA A 818 3.98 17.41 -6.46
N ASN A 819 3.55 17.01 -5.26
CA ASN A 819 4.23 17.39 -4.03
C ASN A 819 5.36 16.39 -3.75
N VAL A 820 6.59 16.80 -4.00
CA VAL A 820 7.78 16.00 -3.72
C VAL A 820 8.44 16.46 -2.42
N MET A 821 8.74 15.52 -1.55
CA MET A 821 9.53 15.76 -0.35
C MET A 821 11.00 15.83 -0.75
N GLY A 822 11.64 16.97 -0.49
CA GLY A 822 13.07 17.14 -0.75
C GLY A 822 13.79 17.68 0.47
N LEU A 823 15.07 17.36 0.60
CA LEU A 823 15.95 18.01 1.55
C LEU A 823 16.22 19.44 1.07
N ASP A 824 15.92 20.44 1.90
CA ASP A 824 16.32 21.81 1.63
C ASP A 824 17.81 21.99 1.97
N PRO A 825 18.67 22.40 1.01
CA PRO A 825 20.12 22.52 1.24
C PRO A 825 20.50 23.56 2.31
N VAL A 826 19.65 24.55 2.59
CA VAL A 826 19.94 25.61 3.57
C VAL A 826 19.54 25.16 4.98
N THR A 827 18.30 24.69 5.15
CA THR A 827 17.79 24.32 6.49
C THR A 827 18.10 22.87 6.88
N GLU A 828 18.57 22.04 5.94
CA GLU A 828 18.70 20.58 6.07
C GLU A 828 17.42 19.90 6.59
N THR A 829 16.26 20.48 6.29
CA THR A 829 14.95 19.92 6.65
C THR A 829 14.22 19.39 5.43
N PHE A 830 13.39 18.38 5.65
CA PHE A 830 12.51 17.87 4.61
C PHE A 830 11.33 18.82 4.42
N THR A 831 11.27 19.43 3.24
CA THR A 831 10.19 20.35 2.87
C THR A 831 9.41 19.78 1.70
N LYS A 832 8.09 20.05 1.68
CA LYS A 832 7.24 19.78 0.54
C LYS A 832 7.51 20.85 -0.51
N LYS A 833 8.05 20.43 -1.67
CA LYS A 833 8.18 21.28 -2.84
C LYS A 833 7.17 20.81 -3.87
N SER A 834 6.39 21.76 -4.39
CA SER A 834 5.50 21.48 -5.50
C SER A 834 6.29 21.62 -6.80
N GLU A 835 6.24 20.59 -7.65
CA GLU A 835 6.82 20.60 -8.98
C GLU A 835 5.82 20.03 -10.00
N TRP A 836 5.87 20.54 -11.22
CA TRP A 836 5.08 20.05 -12.34
C TRP A 836 5.74 18.80 -12.93
N MET A 837 4.97 17.71 -12.99
CA MET A 837 5.34 16.48 -13.68
C MET A 837 4.37 16.24 -14.83
N LEU A 838 4.81 15.45 -15.82
CA LEU A 838 4.00 15.08 -16.96
C LEU A 838 3.64 13.60 -16.88
N ASP A 839 2.38 13.26 -17.06
CA ASP A 839 1.90 11.89 -17.14
C ASP A 839 1.45 11.59 -18.57
N THR A 840 1.91 10.52 -19.19
CA THR A 840 1.57 10.21 -20.59
C THR A 840 0.47 9.16 -20.72
N GLU A 841 -0.24 9.19 -21.85
CA GLU A 841 -1.01 8.06 -22.38
C GLU A 841 -0.21 7.40 -23.50
N GLY A 842 0.21 6.16 -23.28
CA GLY A 842 1.19 5.48 -24.11
C GLY A 842 2.60 5.54 -23.51
N VAL A 843 3.48 4.71 -24.06
CA VAL A 843 4.82 4.46 -23.52
C VAL A 843 5.85 4.40 -24.65
N ASN A 844 6.90 5.19 -24.50
CA ASN A 844 8.15 5.11 -25.25
C ASN A 844 9.27 5.72 -24.40
N LEU A 845 9.69 4.96 -23.39
CA LEU A 845 10.60 5.40 -22.34
C LEU A 845 11.97 5.78 -22.89
N LEU A 846 12.47 5.05 -23.90
CA LEU A 846 13.79 5.28 -24.48
C LEU A 846 13.91 6.68 -25.10
N GLU A 847 12.95 7.05 -25.96
CA GLU A 847 12.96 8.36 -26.62
C GLU A 847 12.68 9.49 -25.62
N VAL A 848 11.77 9.28 -24.66
CA VAL A 848 11.45 10.28 -23.64
C VAL A 848 12.64 10.58 -22.73
N MET A 849 13.39 9.55 -22.34
CA MET A 849 14.58 9.74 -21.51
C MET A 849 15.71 10.47 -22.24
N ASN A 850 15.76 10.39 -23.57
CA ASN A 850 16.74 11.10 -24.39
C ASN A 850 16.39 12.58 -24.62
N HIS A 851 15.18 13.01 -24.26
CA HIS A 851 14.74 14.39 -24.48
C HIS A 851 15.42 15.36 -23.49
N GLU A 852 16.01 16.45 -24.01
CA GLU A 852 16.84 17.37 -23.23
C GLU A 852 16.13 18.03 -22.04
N ASP A 853 14.83 18.30 -22.17
CA ASP A 853 14.02 18.95 -21.14
C ASP A 853 13.55 18.00 -20.02
N VAL A 854 13.76 16.69 -20.20
CA VAL A 854 13.30 15.64 -19.28
C VAL A 854 14.43 15.23 -18.32
N ASP A 855 14.06 15.00 -17.06
CA ASP A 855 14.94 14.39 -16.07
C ASP A 855 14.87 12.85 -16.18
N PHE A 856 15.85 12.29 -16.88
CA PHE A 856 15.97 10.85 -17.09
C PHE A 856 16.19 10.06 -15.79
N THR A 857 16.69 10.68 -14.71
CA THR A 857 17.00 9.97 -13.45
C THR A 857 15.75 9.63 -12.63
N ARG A 858 14.66 10.38 -12.84
CA ARG A 858 13.41 10.26 -12.07
C ARG A 858 12.22 9.81 -12.90
N THR A 859 12.35 9.75 -14.23
CA THR A 859 11.28 9.33 -15.13
C THR A 859 11.04 7.82 -15.00
N THR A 860 9.77 7.41 -14.87
CA THR A 860 9.37 6.01 -14.65
C THR A 860 8.27 5.56 -15.60
N SER A 861 8.24 4.28 -15.95
CA SER A 861 7.20 3.64 -16.76
C SER A 861 6.43 2.61 -15.94
N ASN A 862 5.12 2.49 -16.17
CA ASN A 862 4.30 1.42 -15.61
C ASN A 862 4.33 0.12 -16.47
N HIS A 863 5.06 0.10 -17.57
CA HIS A 863 5.14 -1.03 -18.49
C HIS A 863 6.44 -1.84 -18.28
N LEU A 864 6.33 -2.98 -17.60
CA LEU A 864 7.49 -3.78 -17.15
C LEU A 864 8.39 -4.27 -18.29
N ILE A 865 7.81 -4.62 -19.44
CA ILE A 865 8.57 -5.16 -20.59
C ILE A 865 9.43 -4.07 -21.23
N GLU A 866 8.97 -2.82 -21.20
CA GLU A 866 9.77 -1.70 -21.68
C GLU A 866 10.89 -1.37 -20.69
N VAL A 867 10.58 -1.39 -19.39
CA VAL A 867 11.59 -1.16 -18.34
C VAL A 867 12.73 -2.17 -18.41
N ILE A 868 12.46 -3.46 -18.65
CA ILE A 868 13.53 -4.46 -18.79
C ILE A 868 14.41 -4.21 -20.01
N GLN A 869 13.82 -3.75 -21.12
CA GLN A 869 14.53 -3.49 -22.37
C GLN A 869 15.42 -2.24 -22.27
N VAL A 870 14.98 -1.21 -21.55
CA VAL A 870 15.70 0.07 -21.46
C VAL A 870 16.64 0.12 -20.24
N LEU A 871 16.19 -0.32 -19.06
CA LEU A 871 16.88 -0.13 -17.78
C LEU A 871 17.43 -1.43 -17.15
N GLY A 872 17.01 -2.60 -17.65
CA GLY A 872 17.46 -3.90 -17.16
C GLY A 872 16.66 -4.46 -15.98
N ILE A 873 17.06 -5.65 -15.50
CA ILE A 873 16.26 -6.49 -14.59
C ILE A 873 16.08 -5.89 -13.18
N GLU A 874 17.10 -5.25 -12.61
CA GLU A 874 17.01 -4.63 -11.27
C GLU A 874 16.06 -3.43 -11.25
N ALA A 875 16.03 -2.65 -12.34
CA ALA A 875 15.06 -1.57 -12.48
C ALA A 875 13.63 -2.12 -12.54
N VAL A 876 13.43 -3.29 -13.16
CA VAL A 876 12.14 -3.97 -13.20
C VAL A 876 11.76 -4.50 -11.83
N ARG A 877 12.70 -5.07 -11.05
CA ARG A 877 12.47 -5.50 -9.65
C ARG A 877 11.84 -4.36 -8.85
N ASN A 878 12.47 -3.19 -8.87
CA ASN A 878 11.99 -2.01 -8.14
C ASN A 878 10.65 -1.48 -8.69
N THR A 879 10.50 -1.42 -10.02
CA THR A 879 9.25 -0.95 -10.64
C THR A 879 8.08 -1.89 -10.33
N LEU A 880 8.30 -3.21 -10.43
CA LEU A 880 7.28 -4.22 -10.09
C LEU A 880 6.88 -4.12 -8.62
N LEU A 881 7.85 -3.93 -7.71
CA LEU A 881 7.57 -3.74 -6.28
C LEU A 881 6.72 -2.48 -6.03
N LYS A 882 7.05 -1.36 -6.68
CA LYS A 882 6.27 -0.11 -6.58
C LYS A 882 4.86 -0.26 -7.15
N GLU A 883 4.71 -0.91 -8.30
CA GLU A 883 3.42 -1.16 -8.94
C GLU A 883 2.54 -2.09 -8.09
N LEU A 884 3.09 -3.20 -7.58
CA LEU A 884 2.36 -4.13 -6.69
C LEU A 884 1.94 -3.45 -5.39
N ARG A 885 2.86 -2.69 -4.78
CA ARG A 885 2.57 -1.91 -3.57
C ARG A 885 1.48 -0.87 -3.84
N GLY A 886 1.57 -0.14 -4.95
CA GLY A 886 0.56 0.85 -5.35
C GLY A 886 -0.83 0.25 -5.57
N VAL A 887 -0.91 -0.98 -6.11
CA VAL A 887 -2.19 -1.69 -6.27
C VAL A 887 -2.81 -2.08 -4.93
N ILE A 888 -2.00 -2.57 -3.98
CA ILE A 888 -2.49 -3.05 -2.67
C ILE A 888 -2.79 -1.89 -1.71
N GLU A 889 -1.91 -0.89 -1.64
CA GLU A 889 -2.06 0.26 -0.75
C GLU A 889 -3.18 1.21 -1.19
N PHE A 890 -3.62 1.14 -2.45
CA PHE A 890 -4.74 1.93 -2.95
C PHE A 890 -6.01 1.73 -2.10
N ASP A 891 -6.22 0.53 -1.57
CA ASP A 891 -7.36 0.20 -0.72
C ASP A 891 -7.13 0.48 0.78
N GLY A 892 -6.01 1.12 1.13
CA GLY A 892 -5.58 1.30 2.52
C GLY A 892 -5.16 -0.01 3.21
N SER A 893 -5.08 -1.11 2.45
CA SER A 893 -4.51 -2.37 2.91
C SER A 893 -2.99 -2.27 2.97
N TYR A 894 -2.41 -2.85 4.00
CA TYR A 894 -0.97 -2.93 4.18
C TYR A 894 -0.54 -4.40 4.15
N VAL A 895 0.43 -4.70 3.31
CA VAL A 895 1.14 -5.98 3.27
C VAL A 895 2.60 -5.70 3.55
N ASN A 896 3.22 -6.53 4.39
CA ASN A 896 4.61 -6.39 4.75
C ASN A 896 5.52 -6.48 3.50
N TYR A 897 6.55 -5.63 3.45
CA TYR A 897 7.55 -5.57 2.38
C TYR A 897 8.09 -6.94 2.00
N ARG A 898 8.37 -7.81 2.98
CA ARG A 898 8.98 -9.13 2.78
C ARG A 898 8.22 -9.99 1.77
N HIS A 899 6.89 -10.01 1.89
CA HIS A 899 6.03 -10.84 1.04
C HIS A 899 6.05 -10.33 -0.39
N LEU A 900 5.98 -9.01 -0.57
CA LEU A 900 6.08 -8.38 -1.89
C LEU A 900 7.46 -8.57 -2.51
N ALA A 901 8.53 -8.44 -1.71
CA ALA A 901 9.90 -8.61 -2.16
C ALA A 901 10.14 -10.03 -2.70
N ILE A 902 9.71 -11.06 -1.98
CA ILE A 902 9.84 -12.47 -2.41
C ILE A 902 9.11 -12.70 -3.72
N LEU A 903 7.87 -12.24 -3.85
CA LEU A 903 7.11 -12.39 -5.09
C LEU A 903 7.85 -11.76 -6.27
N VAL A 904 8.33 -10.54 -6.08
CA VAL A 904 9.06 -9.79 -7.10
C VAL A 904 10.34 -10.52 -7.50
N GLU A 905 11.10 -11.04 -6.55
CA GLU A 905 12.36 -11.75 -6.82
C GLU A 905 12.14 -13.09 -7.49
N VAL A 906 11.09 -13.84 -7.12
CA VAL A 906 10.69 -15.06 -7.84
C VAL A 906 10.40 -14.75 -9.31
N MET A 907 9.85 -13.57 -9.59
CA MET A 907 9.60 -13.12 -10.96
C MET A 907 10.87 -12.65 -11.71
N THR A 908 11.99 -12.37 -11.02
CA THR A 908 13.18 -11.73 -11.62
C THR A 908 14.50 -12.50 -11.46
N TYR A 909 14.62 -13.47 -10.55
CA TYR A 909 15.92 -14.05 -10.14
C TYR A 909 16.71 -14.74 -11.26
N ARG A 910 16.05 -15.25 -12.31
CA ARG A 910 16.71 -15.88 -13.47
C ARG A 910 17.26 -14.89 -14.51
N GLY A 911 17.10 -13.58 -14.29
CA GLY A 911 17.57 -12.55 -15.24
C GLY A 911 16.60 -12.24 -16.39
N HIS A 912 15.44 -12.89 -16.44
CA HIS A 912 14.33 -12.55 -17.32
C HIS A 912 13.00 -12.62 -16.55
N LEU A 913 11.99 -11.92 -17.06
CA LEU A 913 10.68 -11.83 -16.41
C LEU A 913 9.90 -13.15 -16.47
N MET A 914 9.62 -13.72 -15.30
CA MET A 914 8.86 -14.95 -15.14
C MET A 914 7.40 -14.63 -14.78
N SER A 915 6.48 -14.89 -15.71
CA SER A 915 5.04 -14.74 -15.42
C SER A 915 4.57 -15.86 -14.49
N ILE A 916 3.66 -15.58 -13.56
CA ILE A 916 3.13 -16.60 -12.64
C ILE A 916 1.95 -17.35 -13.29
N THR A 917 2.07 -17.65 -14.58
CA THR A 917 1.10 -18.43 -15.36
C THR A 917 1.65 -19.85 -15.57
N ARG A 918 0.84 -20.78 -16.08
CA ARG A 918 1.34 -22.10 -16.52
C ARG A 918 2.57 -22.01 -17.41
N HIS A 919 2.63 -21.02 -18.31
CA HIS A 919 3.72 -20.87 -19.25
C HIS A 919 5.02 -20.41 -18.61
N GLY A 920 4.96 -19.69 -17.48
CA GLY A 920 6.15 -19.32 -16.72
C GLY A 920 6.55 -20.38 -15.71
N ILE A 921 5.59 -20.90 -14.93
CA ILE A 921 5.85 -21.93 -13.91
C ILE A 921 6.44 -23.19 -14.54
N ASN A 922 5.90 -23.67 -15.67
CA ASN A 922 6.38 -24.91 -16.31
C ASN A 922 7.75 -24.78 -16.99
N ARG A 923 8.23 -23.54 -17.22
CA ARG A 923 9.57 -23.26 -17.74
C ARG A 923 10.65 -23.27 -16.65
N VAL A 924 10.26 -23.24 -15.38
CA VAL A 924 11.22 -23.46 -14.30
C VAL A 924 11.68 -24.90 -14.39
N GLU A 925 13.00 -25.11 -14.26
CA GLU A 925 13.60 -26.45 -14.18
C GLU A 925 13.30 -27.07 -12.81
N THR A 926 12.02 -27.36 -12.55
CA THR A 926 11.56 -28.14 -11.41
C THR A 926 11.23 -29.57 -11.83
N GLY A 927 11.14 -30.47 -10.84
CA GLY A 927 10.83 -31.88 -11.08
C GLY A 927 9.51 -32.05 -11.87
N PRO A 928 9.44 -33.05 -12.78
CA PRO A 928 8.23 -33.31 -13.56
C PRO A 928 7.00 -33.55 -12.69
N LEU A 929 7.14 -34.13 -11.49
CA LEU A 929 6.02 -34.37 -10.58
C LEU A 929 5.49 -33.08 -9.95
N MET A 930 6.36 -32.12 -9.64
CA MET A 930 5.94 -30.79 -9.20
C MET A 930 5.18 -30.07 -10.30
N ARG A 931 5.72 -30.08 -11.53
CA ARG A 931 5.10 -29.41 -12.70
C ARG A 931 3.75 -30.03 -13.05
N CYS A 932 3.62 -31.35 -13.02
CA CYS A 932 2.36 -32.03 -13.35
C CYS A 932 1.24 -31.78 -12.31
N SER A 933 1.58 -31.27 -11.12
CA SER A 933 0.60 -30.86 -10.10
C SER A 933 -0.22 -29.61 -10.49
N PHE A 934 0.18 -28.90 -11.55
CA PHE A 934 -0.42 -27.64 -11.97
C PHE A 934 -0.83 -27.63 -13.45
N GLU A 935 -2.15 -27.51 -13.69
CA GLU A 935 -2.82 -27.33 -15.00
C GLU A 935 -2.64 -28.42 -16.07
N GLU A 936 -1.41 -28.79 -16.45
CA GLU A 936 -1.10 -29.61 -17.64
C GLU A 936 -0.45 -30.96 -17.28
N THR A 937 -1.14 -31.79 -16.49
CA THR A 937 -0.56 -33.03 -15.94
C THR A 937 -0.09 -34.04 -17.01
N VAL A 938 -0.92 -34.32 -18.02
CA VAL A 938 -0.65 -35.42 -18.97
C VAL A 938 0.49 -35.09 -19.92
N ASP A 939 0.50 -33.87 -20.48
CA ASP A 939 1.50 -33.45 -21.45
C ASP A 939 2.90 -33.42 -20.81
N ILE A 940 3.00 -32.92 -19.57
CA ILE A 940 4.26 -32.87 -18.81
C ILE A 940 4.78 -34.28 -18.54
N LEU A 941 3.92 -35.22 -18.15
CA LEU A 941 4.34 -36.60 -17.90
C LEU A 941 4.76 -37.32 -19.19
N LEU A 942 4.08 -37.06 -20.31
CA LEU A 942 4.46 -37.61 -21.62
C LEU A 942 5.82 -37.07 -22.09
N GLU A 943 6.05 -35.77 -21.93
CA GLU A 943 7.32 -35.11 -22.26
C GLU A 943 8.45 -35.65 -21.37
N ALA A 944 8.23 -35.69 -20.04
CA ALA A 944 9.19 -36.22 -19.09
C ALA A 944 9.53 -37.69 -19.37
N ALA A 945 8.54 -38.51 -19.72
CA ALA A 945 8.76 -39.91 -20.12
C ALA A 945 9.54 -40.02 -21.44
N ALA A 946 9.24 -39.17 -22.42
CA ALA A 946 9.92 -39.15 -23.71
C ALA A 946 11.41 -38.76 -23.58
N PHE A 947 11.71 -37.79 -22.72
CA PHE A 947 13.07 -37.31 -22.47
C PHE A 947 13.79 -38.00 -21.31
N SER A 948 13.15 -38.95 -20.62
CA SER A 948 13.69 -39.64 -19.44
C SER A 948 14.15 -38.67 -18.35
N GLU A 949 13.35 -37.63 -18.10
CA GLU A 949 13.60 -36.70 -17.00
C GLU A 949 13.62 -37.41 -15.65
N ARG A 950 14.47 -36.95 -14.75
CA ARG A 950 14.58 -37.49 -13.39
C ARG A 950 14.06 -36.47 -12.39
N ASP A 951 13.25 -36.96 -11.47
CA ASP A 951 12.73 -36.16 -10.36
C ASP A 951 13.62 -36.35 -9.12
N GLY A 952 13.96 -35.24 -8.47
CA GLY A 952 14.83 -35.21 -7.30
C GLY A 952 14.10 -35.45 -5.98
N MET A 953 12.76 -35.40 -5.97
CA MET A 953 11.93 -35.55 -4.76
C MET A 953 12.28 -34.55 -3.64
N ASN A 954 12.79 -33.39 -4.01
CA ASN A 954 13.14 -32.32 -3.06
C ASN A 954 12.00 -31.32 -2.88
N GLY A 955 10.99 -31.33 -3.76
CA GLY A 955 9.86 -30.42 -3.72
C GLY A 955 8.75 -30.87 -2.76
N LEU A 956 7.88 -29.94 -2.38
CA LEU A 956 6.73 -30.24 -1.52
C LEU A 956 5.69 -31.14 -2.19
N SER A 957 5.23 -30.75 -3.38
CA SER A 957 4.17 -31.47 -4.09
C SER A 957 4.54 -32.93 -4.38
N GLU A 958 5.80 -33.17 -4.72
CA GLU A 958 6.34 -34.50 -5.04
C GLU A 958 6.27 -35.42 -3.81
N ASN A 959 6.74 -34.94 -2.66
CA ASN A 959 6.70 -35.66 -1.39
C ASN A 959 5.28 -35.91 -0.90
N ILE A 960 4.37 -34.95 -1.07
CA ILE A 960 2.94 -35.11 -0.75
C ILE A 960 2.33 -36.22 -1.61
N MET A 961 2.61 -36.26 -2.92
CA MET A 961 2.09 -37.30 -3.81
C MET A 961 2.55 -38.72 -3.44
N LEU A 962 3.80 -38.86 -2.95
CA LEU A 962 4.34 -40.15 -2.52
C LEU A 962 4.00 -40.50 -1.06
N GLY A 963 3.39 -39.60 -0.31
CA GLY A 963 3.11 -39.80 1.12
C GLY A 963 4.38 -39.83 1.98
N GLN A 964 5.40 -39.07 1.59
CA GLN A 964 6.66 -38.92 2.32
C GLN A 964 6.65 -37.66 3.20
N PHE A 965 7.52 -37.61 4.22
CA PHE A 965 7.71 -36.39 5.00
C PHE A 965 8.31 -35.29 4.12
N CYS A 966 7.67 -34.13 4.10
CA CYS A 966 8.09 -33.00 3.29
C CYS A 966 9.28 -32.27 3.94
N PRO A 967 10.29 -31.84 3.15
CA PRO A 967 11.40 -31.02 3.65
C PRO A 967 10.93 -29.57 3.87
N LEU A 968 10.12 -29.36 4.92
CA LEU A 968 9.55 -28.07 5.30
C LEU A 968 9.36 -28.03 6.81
N GLY A 969 9.74 -26.92 7.44
CA GLY A 969 9.59 -26.69 8.87
C GLY A 969 10.14 -27.85 9.71
N THR A 970 9.23 -28.56 10.37
CA THR A 970 9.50 -29.73 11.22
C THR A 970 10.14 -30.90 10.47
N GLY A 971 10.01 -30.98 9.15
CA GLY A 971 10.59 -32.03 8.30
C GLY A 971 11.91 -31.67 7.60
N GLU A 972 12.43 -30.45 7.76
CA GLU A 972 13.70 -30.01 7.12
C GLU A 972 14.94 -30.64 7.78
N PHE A 973 14.84 -31.10 9.04
CA PHE A 973 15.94 -31.68 9.79
C PHE A 973 15.65 -33.10 10.26
N GLY A 974 16.71 -33.88 10.45
CA GLY A 974 16.65 -35.21 11.05
C GLY A 974 16.87 -35.16 12.56
N ILE A 975 16.17 -36.01 13.31
CA ILE A 975 16.38 -36.18 14.74
C ILE A 975 17.20 -37.45 14.96
N HIS A 976 18.29 -37.32 15.72
CA HIS A 976 19.14 -38.44 16.14
C HIS A 976 19.16 -38.54 17.66
N LEU A 977 19.14 -39.77 18.18
CA LEU A 977 19.23 -40.02 19.61
C LEU A 977 20.67 -39.78 20.10
N ASN A 978 20.81 -38.96 21.15
CA ASN A 978 22.11 -38.76 21.81
C ASN A 978 22.37 -39.87 22.83
N GLU A 979 23.13 -40.88 22.43
CA GLU A 979 23.45 -42.05 23.27
C GLU A 979 24.27 -41.70 24.52
N ASP A 980 25.05 -40.62 24.49
CA ASP A 980 25.88 -40.23 25.63
C ASP A 980 25.04 -39.65 26.77
N MET A 981 24.06 -38.81 26.44
CA MET A 981 23.09 -38.31 27.43
C MET A 981 22.20 -39.43 27.97
N LEU A 982 21.90 -40.45 27.16
CA LEU A 982 21.08 -41.58 27.58
C LEU A 982 21.78 -42.43 28.67
N LYS A 983 23.12 -42.54 28.64
CA LYS A 983 23.88 -43.26 29.68
C LYS A 983 23.73 -42.62 31.07
N GLU A 984 23.50 -41.31 31.10
CA GLU A 984 23.29 -40.54 32.33
C GLU A 984 21.80 -40.50 32.74
N ALA A 985 20.89 -40.91 31.86
CA ALA A 985 19.47 -40.93 32.15
C ALA A 985 19.14 -42.07 33.13
N VAL A 986 18.51 -41.71 34.24
CA VAL A 986 17.98 -42.67 35.22
C VAL A 986 16.47 -42.74 35.01
N ASP A 987 15.94 -43.95 34.79
CA ASP A 987 14.50 -44.15 34.81
C ASP A 987 13.98 -43.86 36.22
N LEU A 988 13.18 -42.79 36.33
CA LEU A 988 12.38 -42.54 37.51
C LEU A 988 11.22 -43.53 37.50
N ASP A 989 11.32 -44.58 38.30
CA ASP A 989 10.19 -45.45 38.62
C ASP A 989 9.21 -44.63 39.46
N LEU A 990 8.33 -43.89 38.77
CA LEU A 990 7.19 -43.19 39.35
C LEU A 990 6.23 -44.27 39.86
N GLY A 991 6.51 -44.79 41.05
CA GLY A 991 5.74 -45.81 41.72
C GLY A 991 4.25 -45.47 41.69
N LEU A 992 3.52 -46.21 40.87
CA LEU A 992 2.07 -46.25 40.90
C LEU A 992 1.67 -46.74 42.29
N SER A 993 1.27 -45.79 43.14
CA SER A 993 0.57 -46.04 44.39
C SER A 993 -0.58 -47.01 44.13
N GLU A 994 -0.42 -48.27 44.56
CA GLU A 994 -1.45 -49.30 44.56
C GLU A 994 -2.70 -48.79 45.28
N GLY A 995 -3.80 -48.65 44.54
CA GLY A 995 -5.09 -48.26 45.09
C GLY A 995 -6.21 -48.13 44.06
N GLY A 996 -6.54 -49.20 43.33
CA GLY A 996 -7.84 -49.33 42.63
C GLY A 996 -7.82 -49.86 41.20
N LEU A 997 -7.95 -51.19 41.09
CA LEU A 997 -8.43 -52.03 39.96
C LEU A 997 -8.75 -51.37 38.60
N GLY A 998 -8.01 -51.78 37.56
CA GLY A 998 -8.40 -51.64 36.15
C GLY A 998 -7.24 -51.86 35.17
N VAL A 999 -6.96 -53.12 34.83
CA VAL A 999 -5.86 -53.64 34.00
C VAL A 999 -5.46 -52.74 32.80
N GLY A 1000 -4.29 -52.12 32.90
CA GLY A 1000 -3.53 -51.53 31.79
C GLY A 1000 -2.26 -52.35 31.55
N VAL A 1001 -2.17 -53.00 30.39
CA VAL A 1001 -0.93 -53.59 29.90
C VAL A 1001 -0.14 -52.49 29.19
N THR A 1002 1.03 -52.19 29.72
CA THR A 1002 2.08 -51.38 29.07
C THR A 1002 2.63 -52.10 27.83
N PRO A 1003 2.84 -51.42 26.69
CA PRO A 1003 3.74 -51.91 25.66
C PRO A 1003 4.92 -50.96 25.51
N GLY A 1004 5.95 -51.19 26.32
CA GLY A 1004 7.31 -50.68 26.14
C GLY A 1004 8.28 -51.85 26.16
N ARG A 1005 8.35 -52.60 25.05
CA ARG A 1005 9.48 -53.46 24.66
C ARG A 1005 9.20 -54.04 23.27
N GLY A 1006 9.68 -53.35 22.25
CA GLY A 1006 9.89 -53.95 20.94
C GLY A 1006 11.03 -54.94 21.03
N VAL A 1007 10.71 -56.23 21.19
CA VAL A 1007 11.62 -57.31 20.80
C VAL A 1007 11.45 -57.49 19.30
N THR A 1008 12.54 -57.36 18.56
CA THR A 1008 12.64 -57.61 17.12
C THR A 1008 12.20 -59.04 16.79
N PRO A 1009 11.33 -59.27 15.79
CA PRO A 1009 11.25 -60.58 15.15
C PRO A 1009 11.50 -60.41 13.65
N GLY A 1010 12.74 -60.68 13.24
CA GLY A 1010 13.00 -61.17 11.89
C GLY A 1010 12.66 -62.67 11.81
N ARG A 1011 11.99 -63.05 10.71
CA ARG A 1011 11.86 -64.41 10.14
C ARG A 1011 11.27 -65.52 11.04
N GLU A 1012 10.02 -65.89 10.77
CA GLU A 1012 9.64 -67.15 10.07
C GLU A 1012 8.10 -67.24 9.96
N GLY A 1013 7.64 -67.78 8.84
CA GLY A 1013 6.26 -67.65 8.38
C GLY A 1013 5.23 -68.50 9.11
N ALA A 1014 4.00 -67.98 9.18
CA ALA A 1014 2.78 -68.74 9.10
C ALA A 1014 1.64 -67.82 8.64
N MET A 1015 1.00 -68.21 7.54
CA MET A 1015 -0.15 -67.56 6.92
C MET A 1015 -1.37 -67.46 7.83
N SER A 1016 -2.22 -66.43 7.64
CA SER A 1016 -3.67 -66.53 7.39
C SER A 1016 -4.34 -65.14 7.48
N PRO A 1017 -5.58 -64.95 7.00
CA PRO A 1017 -6.03 -65.06 5.61
C PRO A 1017 -6.66 -63.75 5.09
N SER A 1018 -6.67 -63.58 3.77
CA SER A 1018 -7.46 -62.59 3.02
C SER A 1018 -8.97 -62.74 3.27
N PHE A 1019 -9.73 -61.63 3.31
CA PHE A 1019 -11.12 -61.42 2.82
C PHE A 1019 -11.61 -60.08 3.41
N LEU A 1020 -11.82 -59.00 2.66
CA LEU A 1020 -13.07 -58.62 1.97
C LEU A 1020 -12.76 -57.30 1.21
N LEU A 1021 -12.65 -57.28 -0.12
CA LEU A 1021 -13.72 -57.02 -1.11
C LEU A 1021 -14.66 -55.84 -0.79
N SER A 1022 -14.61 -54.88 -1.71
CA SER A 1022 -15.53 -53.76 -2.00
C SER A 1022 -17.01 -54.15 -2.06
N PRO A 1023 -17.93 -53.21 -1.79
CA PRO A 1023 -19.26 -53.22 -2.36
C PRO A 1023 -19.37 -52.16 -3.47
N THR A 1024 -19.52 -52.60 -4.71
CA THR A 1024 -20.23 -51.85 -5.75
C THR A 1024 -21.71 -52.19 -5.66
N ALA A 1025 -22.55 -51.17 -5.49
CA ALA A 1025 -23.86 -51.04 -6.10
C ALA A 1025 -24.10 -49.54 -6.36
#